data_AF-A0A261BLA2-F1
#
_entry.id   AF-A0A261BLA2-F1
#
_cell.length_a   1.000
_cell.length_b   1.000
_cell.length_c   1.000
_cell.angle_alpha   90.00
_cell.angle_beta   90.00
_cell.angle_gamma   90.00
#
_symmetry.space_group_name_H-M   'P 1'
#
loop_
_entity.id
_entity.type
_entity.pdbx_description
1 polymer ?
#
loop_
_entity_poly.entity_id
_entity_poly.type
_entity_poly.pdbx_seq_one_letter_code
_entity_poly.pdbx_strand_id
1 'polypeptide(L)'
;METSELSEDVLPMSNAFKLLCDDSTPKVNKKEVERQRQAVKKIKNDIESAKINLEIEYKNLDFWTEHDIKHPLHHLQKAIDATSSSVTQFKWVKPSKITISDQVFVEMPSELLGNRDFLTLTYPTKRAHFLCCIAKILSKNHAKIHFAAGGIQQDDPIFPDLIVDGIRVGIYCSDMAKPKRFAPNIGNLRPATVFGEKLFKAVEIATPRFNQRMLWSVLELDLYQELEKTMKTHPTARLALHLLQSLLENRHLSHAFSKIVTTARVVRLIKNGEITEKQEILAVLRAIFKDFITWSLDDVEHMDVDEEKLEDDVEEEYSQNFDVNLIWRHLNIASNITKNQMARMKKELATCYPLLGKVYTFDPIFIEKFPVFAQYDHVARLHVNVSQLLPIIGEFGCDSVDNRDVINQFIKSLERKIQQTMSERYEFIGIHEITEDLKTTWQLTDYASQERQKTFLIGFRITSQWKNPLTVGPSAQTNEAKEFRELWKGSSELRKFADTRICECVVWAEKPSEKVPRAVFQFVLQKMFDLPATCLSWRSLTTTSTSAESDQQHEKKSQEAVFKAFTDLSHVLRGLKGIPLMITNVHGVSGYLRGTEPAYPSVFAATSSNKSTDRHALPENGKIPLYSPAVTVHIKLEYSGKWGNDVEAIRRLTSSLYVKIAEKLREVHKLTAVPTIDQLFVLKSGIVFKIVVVNDRIMTILEEEVQKLKDSGATRIESSIQGMRLAMWKKKFVAEPLLQMSLQSFSTSHKFFGSTVQLFKKWLGSKLLSGHLNDHIIELLVVAAISKRGSVEPQSTWSSFSRLLTLLSTHPWSSRPLVVDFGLKSWTEEERSKLEEKFIKMRPILPPMVVIHEEDRLGSKFTRENPQGIVLNRLVAVAKEALKLMEKQTIGEKSIDLEASLLTENLAPYDAIIHLEPAAVVRKKALMERRPLPENSKFQHKIPVVELDPVDELVYQLNNSFQSVAMFFYNKYGGHHIGVMFKPQEEEVPAKISRCALHKSISDSTLRLNRAEILENILILGQGIVGDVELKKQ
;
A
#
# COMPACT_ATOMS: atom_id res chain seq x y z
N MET A 1 22.66 -8.22 -9.10
CA MET A 1 22.48 -6.81 -8.70
C MET A 1 23.84 -6.32 -8.31
N GLU A 2 24.46 -5.47 -9.13
CA GLU A 2 25.65 -4.73 -8.72
C GLU A 2 25.25 -3.89 -7.50
N THR A 3 26.00 -4.06 -6.41
CA THR A 3 25.91 -3.25 -5.20
C THR A 3 26.19 -1.81 -5.58
N SER A 4 25.14 -1.02 -5.83
CA SER A 4 25.27 0.44 -5.79
C SER A 4 25.84 0.79 -4.43
N GLU A 5 27.03 1.39 -4.41
CA GLU A 5 27.73 1.82 -3.20
C GLU A 5 26.73 2.48 -2.23
N LEU A 6 26.53 1.86 -1.06
CA LEU A 6 25.70 2.43 -0.01
C LEU A 6 26.35 3.76 0.38
N SER A 7 25.72 4.90 0.04
CA SER A 7 26.31 6.22 0.26
C SER A 7 26.71 6.40 1.73
N GLU A 8 28.00 6.56 2.00
CA GLU A 8 28.56 6.77 3.35
C GLU A 8 28.48 8.22 3.82
N ASP A 9 27.51 9.02 3.35
CA ASP A 9 27.31 10.36 3.88
C ASP A 9 26.84 10.27 5.35
N VAL A 10 27.80 10.31 6.27
CA VAL A 10 27.60 10.28 7.71
C VAL A 10 26.99 11.61 8.15
N LEU A 11 25.69 11.77 7.94
CA LEU A 11 24.92 12.79 8.66
C LEU A 11 24.95 12.43 10.15
N PRO A 12 25.37 13.36 11.03
CA PRO A 12 25.36 13.14 12.48
C PRO A 12 23.93 12.95 12.97
N MET A 13 23.76 12.10 13.99
CA MET A 13 22.45 11.85 14.61
C MET A 13 21.93 13.12 15.27
N SER A 14 20.68 13.52 15.01
CA SER A 14 20.06 14.61 15.75
C SER A 14 19.63 14.14 17.16
N ASN A 15 19.69 15.04 18.14
CA ASN A 15 19.17 14.78 19.50
C ASN A 15 17.68 14.39 19.48
N ALA A 16 16.90 14.92 18.53
CA ALA A 16 15.50 14.58 18.36
C ALA A 16 15.31 13.12 17.91
N PHE A 17 16.13 12.62 16.98
CA PHE A 17 16.09 11.22 16.57
C PHE A 17 16.40 10.28 17.75
N LYS A 18 17.40 10.65 18.58
CA LYS A 18 17.73 9.90 19.79
C LYS A 18 16.56 9.82 20.76
N LEU A 19 15.89 10.94 21.02
CA LEU A 19 14.70 10.99 21.89
C LEU A 19 13.57 10.10 21.35
N LEU A 20 13.34 10.09 20.03
CA LEU A 20 12.33 9.22 19.41
C LEU A 20 12.66 7.73 19.58
N CYS A 21 13.94 7.35 19.46
CA CYS A 21 14.40 6.00 19.77
C CYS A 21 14.10 5.66 21.24
N ASP A 22 14.48 6.54 22.18
CA ASP A 22 14.29 6.31 23.61
C ASP A 22 12.80 6.21 23.98
N ASP A 23 11.94 7.06 23.40
CA ASP A 23 10.48 7.03 23.59
C ASP A 23 9.83 5.76 23.03
N SER A 24 10.45 5.15 22.01
CA SER A 24 10.01 3.87 21.42
C SER A 24 10.42 2.65 22.26
N THR A 25 11.17 2.85 23.35
CA THR A 25 11.56 1.75 24.24
C THR A 25 10.30 1.11 24.86
N PRO A 26 10.18 -0.23 24.85
CA PRO A 26 9.03 -0.91 25.45
C PRO A 26 8.86 -0.50 26.92
N LYS A 27 7.72 0.09 27.27
CA LYS A 27 7.41 0.46 28.64
C LYS A 27 7.17 -0.80 29.47
N VAL A 28 8.12 -1.13 30.34
CA VAL A 28 8.02 -2.29 31.22
C VAL A 28 7.08 -1.97 32.40
N ASN A 29 5.92 -2.62 32.45
CA ASN A 29 5.04 -2.55 33.61
C ASN A 29 5.62 -3.38 34.76
N LYS A 30 6.28 -2.73 35.72
CA LYS A 30 6.91 -3.39 36.87
C LYS A 30 5.95 -4.30 37.66
N LYS A 31 4.66 -3.94 37.76
CA LYS A 31 3.66 -4.77 38.45
C LYS A 31 3.37 -6.07 37.69
N GLU A 32 3.27 -5.99 36.37
CA GLU A 32 3.01 -7.16 35.53
C GLU A 32 4.22 -8.10 35.52
N VAL A 33 5.44 -7.55 35.44
CA VAL A 33 6.67 -8.37 35.53
C VAL A 33 6.75 -9.10 36.87
N GLU A 34 6.41 -8.44 37.98
CA GLU A 34 6.43 -9.10 39.30
C GLU A 34 5.35 -10.18 39.40
N ARG A 35 4.15 -9.92 38.88
CA ARG A 35 3.07 -10.91 38.77
C ARG A 35 3.50 -12.11 37.93
N GLN A 36 4.12 -11.89 36.78
CA GLN A 36 4.64 -12.96 35.92
C GLN A 36 5.70 -13.78 36.67
N ARG A 37 6.66 -13.13 37.35
CA ARG A 37 7.67 -13.82 38.16
C ARG A 37 7.05 -14.70 39.26
N GLN A 38 6.01 -14.20 39.94
CA GLN A 38 5.29 -14.98 40.95
C GLN A 38 4.56 -16.16 40.33
N ALA A 39 3.88 -15.96 39.20
CA ALA A 39 3.16 -17.02 38.50
C ALA A 39 4.11 -18.10 37.94
N VAL A 40 5.25 -17.72 37.36
CA VAL A 40 6.28 -18.65 36.89
C VAL A 40 6.86 -19.49 38.06
N LYS A 41 7.12 -18.86 39.22
CA LYS A 41 7.54 -19.58 40.44
C LYS A 41 6.46 -20.53 40.94
N LYS A 42 5.19 -20.12 40.92
CA LYS A 42 4.07 -20.98 41.33
C LYS A 42 3.97 -22.22 40.42
N ILE A 43 4.01 -22.04 39.10
CA ILE A 43 3.98 -23.14 38.13
C ILE A 43 5.12 -24.12 38.39
N LYS A 44 6.35 -23.63 38.62
CA LYS A 44 7.49 -24.48 38.97
C LYS A 44 7.23 -25.28 40.25
N ASN A 45 6.78 -24.63 41.32
CA ASN A 45 6.52 -25.31 42.60
C ASN A 45 5.43 -26.38 42.46
N ASP A 46 4.40 -26.13 41.67
CA ASP A 46 3.31 -27.08 41.42
C ASP A 46 3.82 -28.32 40.66
N ILE A 47 4.73 -28.15 39.69
CA ILE A 47 5.38 -29.27 38.98
C ILE A 47 6.35 -30.02 39.90
N GLU A 48 7.15 -29.33 40.71
CA GLU A 48 8.14 -29.96 41.60
C GLU A 48 7.51 -30.72 42.76
N SER A 49 6.36 -30.26 43.26
CA SER A 49 5.64 -30.89 44.39
C SER A 49 4.70 -32.02 43.95
N ALA A 50 4.50 -32.19 42.64
CA ALA A 50 3.59 -33.19 42.10
C ALA A 50 4.02 -34.63 42.40
N LYS A 51 3.08 -35.41 42.93
CA LYS A 51 3.17 -36.88 43.04
C LYS A 51 2.08 -37.48 42.18
N ILE A 52 2.46 -38.04 41.04
CA ILE A 52 1.56 -38.77 40.14
C ILE A 52 2.16 -40.16 39.93
N ASN A 53 1.33 -41.19 40.11
CA ASN A 53 1.64 -42.53 39.67
C ASN A 53 0.81 -42.79 38.40
N LEU A 54 1.48 -42.75 37.24
CA LEU A 54 0.84 -42.91 35.93
C LEU A 54 1.77 -43.73 35.05
N GLU A 55 1.20 -44.76 34.44
CA GLU A 55 1.88 -45.70 33.57
C GLU A 55 0.95 -46.06 32.42
N ILE A 56 1.43 -45.86 31.19
CA ILE A 56 0.65 -46.05 29.96
C ILE A 56 1.54 -46.61 28.88
N GLU A 57 0.96 -47.33 27.92
CA GLU A 57 1.67 -47.62 26.67
C GLU A 57 1.76 -46.34 25.85
N TYR A 58 2.95 -45.96 25.36
CA TYR A 58 3.14 -44.68 24.66
C TYR A 58 2.33 -44.57 23.35
N LYS A 59 1.84 -45.69 22.82
CA LYS A 59 0.96 -45.70 21.64
C LYS A 59 -0.50 -45.42 22.00
N ASN A 60 -0.90 -45.59 23.26
CA ASN A 60 -2.27 -45.36 23.70
C ASN A 60 -2.51 -43.87 23.97
N LEU A 61 -2.84 -43.11 22.93
CA LEU A 61 -3.09 -41.68 23.03
C LEU A 61 -4.47 -41.37 23.66
N ASP A 62 -5.44 -42.26 23.51
CA ASP A 62 -6.81 -42.10 24.04
C ASP A 62 -6.89 -42.19 25.56
N PHE A 63 -5.89 -42.77 26.21
CA PHE A 63 -5.78 -42.84 27.68
C PHE A 63 -6.09 -41.49 28.36
N TRP A 64 -5.64 -40.38 27.79
CA TRP A 64 -5.79 -39.05 28.40
C TRP A 64 -7.24 -38.57 28.49
N THR A 65 -8.15 -39.14 27.68
CA THR A 65 -9.57 -38.77 27.69
C THR A 65 -10.23 -39.04 29.05
N GLU A 66 -9.74 -40.01 29.81
CA GLU A 66 -10.14 -40.31 31.20
C GLU A 66 -9.75 -39.20 32.20
N HIS A 67 -8.97 -38.21 31.76
CA HIS A 67 -8.46 -37.10 32.57
C HIS A 67 -8.86 -35.74 32.00
N ASP A 68 -9.90 -35.68 31.17
CA ASP A 68 -10.37 -34.47 30.48
C ASP A 68 -9.27 -33.77 29.65
N ILE A 69 -8.31 -34.56 29.15
CA ILE A 69 -7.23 -34.08 28.28
C ILE A 69 -7.24 -34.92 27.00
N LYS A 70 -7.23 -34.28 25.84
CA LYS A 70 -7.04 -34.94 24.57
C LYS A 70 -5.59 -34.82 24.15
N HIS A 71 -4.97 -35.96 23.83
CA HIS A 71 -3.58 -35.97 23.41
C HIS A 71 -3.41 -35.11 22.14
N PRO A 72 -2.48 -34.14 22.12
CA PRO A 72 -2.39 -33.17 21.03
C PRO A 72 -2.02 -33.82 19.68
N LEU A 73 -1.34 -34.97 19.70
CA LEU A 73 -0.96 -35.70 18.48
C LEU A 73 -1.93 -36.83 18.09
N HIS A 74 -3.14 -36.88 18.67
CA HIS A 74 -4.11 -37.95 18.37
C HIS A 74 -4.43 -38.07 16.86
N HIS A 75 -4.40 -36.97 16.11
CA HIS A 75 -4.58 -36.98 14.66
C HIS A 75 -3.52 -37.79 13.89
N LEU A 76 -2.38 -38.10 14.53
CA LEU A 76 -1.27 -38.90 13.99
C LEU A 76 -1.26 -40.34 14.53
N GLN A 77 -2.31 -40.81 15.21
CA GLN A 77 -2.36 -42.15 15.83
C GLN A 77 -1.86 -43.25 14.90
N LYS A 78 -2.35 -43.30 13.66
CA LYS A 78 -1.93 -44.32 12.67
C LYS A 78 -0.42 -44.33 12.40
N ALA A 79 0.19 -43.15 12.35
CA ALA A 79 1.62 -43.02 12.13
C ALA A 79 2.42 -43.40 13.38
N ILE A 80 1.87 -43.12 14.56
CA ILE A 80 2.44 -43.47 15.86
C ILE A 80 2.38 -44.99 16.08
N ASP A 81 1.30 -45.65 15.68
CA ASP A 81 1.16 -47.12 15.77
C ASP A 81 2.26 -47.86 15.00
N ALA A 82 2.68 -47.29 13.86
CA ALA A 82 3.76 -47.81 13.02
C ALA A 82 5.18 -47.56 13.57
N THR A 83 5.32 -46.79 14.67
CA THR A 83 6.62 -46.56 15.31
C THR A 83 7.04 -47.71 16.22
N SER A 84 8.32 -47.74 16.59
CA SER A 84 8.88 -48.70 17.54
C SER A 84 9.80 -48.00 18.53
N SER A 85 9.70 -48.37 19.81
CA SER A 85 10.60 -47.91 20.87
C SER A 85 11.03 -49.09 21.74
N SER A 86 12.25 -49.06 22.27
CA SER A 86 12.70 -50.00 23.30
C SER A 86 12.05 -49.73 24.65
N VAL A 87 11.51 -48.54 24.86
CA VAL A 87 10.77 -48.14 26.07
C VAL A 87 9.30 -47.98 25.69
N THR A 88 8.52 -49.05 25.79
CA THR A 88 7.11 -49.08 25.34
C THR A 88 6.14 -48.51 26.37
N GLN A 89 6.47 -48.59 27.65
CA GLN A 89 5.70 -47.99 28.73
C GLN A 89 6.23 -46.59 29.03
N PHE A 90 5.37 -45.59 28.90
CA PHE A 90 5.61 -44.25 29.42
C PHE A 90 5.16 -44.20 30.88
N LYS A 91 6.06 -43.79 31.78
CA LYS A 91 5.76 -43.56 33.20
C LYS A 91 6.08 -42.13 33.55
N TRP A 92 5.30 -41.51 34.44
CA TRP A 92 5.67 -40.20 34.95
C TRP A 92 6.95 -40.28 35.78
N VAL A 93 7.98 -39.54 35.37
CA VAL A 93 9.21 -39.32 36.15
C VAL A 93 9.32 -37.83 36.41
N LYS A 94 9.59 -37.47 37.67
CA LYS A 94 9.74 -36.07 38.06
C LYS A 94 10.90 -35.42 37.28
N PRO A 95 10.72 -34.22 36.72
CA PRO A 95 11.81 -33.53 36.01
C PRO A 95 12.98 -33.23 36.95
N SER A 96 14.20 -33.47 36.47
CA SER A 96 15.46 -33.17 37.16
C SER A 96 15.73 -31.67 37.23
N LYS A 97 15.36 -30.92 36.18
CA LYS A 97 15.59 -29.48 36.08
C LYS A 97 14.38 -28.75 35.54
N ILE A 98 14.04 -27.64 36.19
CA ILE A 98 13.04 -26.67 35.72
C ILE A 98 13.69 -25.29 35.70
N THR A 99 13.81 -24.72 34.50
CA THR A 99 14.43 -23.42 34.27
C THR A 99 13.35 -22.34 34.10
N ILE A 100 13.55 -21.19 34.73
CA ILE A 100 12.62 -20.07 34.74
C ILE A 100 13.28 -18.84 34.09
N SER A 101 12.56 -18.23 33.15
CA SER A 101 12.80 -16.88 32.63
C SER A 101 11.48 -16.07 32.70
N ASP A 102 11.15 -15.35 31.63
CA ASP A 102 9.79 -14.93 31.26
C ASP A 102 8.85 -16.10 30.91
N GLN A 103 9.38 -17.31 30.73
CA GLN A 103 8.66 -18.55 30.49
C GLN A 103 9.25 -19.71 31.33
N VAL A 104 8.58 -20.87 31.34
CA VAL A 104 9.04 -22.07 32.03
C VAL A 104 9.56 -23.09 31.01
N PHE A 105 10.76 -23.61 31.25
CA PHE A 105 11.30 -24.75 30.52
C PHE A 105 11.44 -25.95 31.45
N VAL A 106 10.83 -27.07 31.06
CA VAL A 106 10.86 -28.31 31.83
C VAL A 106 11.70 -29.35 31.09
N GLU A 107 12.68 -29.91 31.78
CA GLU A 107 13.50 -31.01 31.26
C GLU A 107 12.71 -32.31 31.28
N MET A 108 12.58 -32.95 30.12
CA MET A 108 12.07 -34.31 30.02
C MET A 108 13.18 -35.30 30.39
N PRO A 109 12.99 -36.18 31.39
CA PRO A 109 14.00 -37.16 31.77
C PRO A 109 14.35 -38.12 30.63
N SER A 110 15.64 -38.34 30.39
CA SER A 110 16.14 -39.21 29.31
C SER A 110 15.77 -40.69 29.49
N GLU A 111 15.53 -41.12 30.72
CA GLU A 111 15.05 -42.47 31.06
C GLU A 111 13.71 -42.84 30.40
N LEU A 112 12.91 -41.83 29.99
CA LEU A 112 11.64 -42.03 29.29
C LEU A 112 11.83 -42.38 27.80
N LEU A 113 13.05 -42.22 27.28
CA LEU A 113 13.38 -42.35 25.87
C LEU A 113 14.29 -43.58 25.65
N GLY A 114 13.99 -44.32 24.58
CA GLY A 114 14.89 -45.32 24.03
C GLY A 114 15.96 -44.70 23.12
N ASN A 115 17.05 -45.43 22.89
CA ASN A 115 18.22 -44.97 22.12
C ASN A 115 17.92 -44.54 20.67
N ARG A 116 16.75 -44.90 20.11
CA ARG A 116 16.33 -44.59 18.73
C ARG A 116 15.04 -43.79 18.67
N ASP A 117 14.57 -43.24 19.78
CA ASP A 117 13.28 -42.53 19.85
C ASP A 117 13.29 -41.18 19.11
N PHE A 118 14.46 -40.70 18.69
CA PHE A 118 14.58 -39.56 17.77
C PHE A 118 14.04 -39.86 16.36
N LEU A 119 13.75 -41.12 16.02
CA LEU A 119 13.18 -41.51 14.73
C LEU A 119 11.67 -41.29 14.70
N THR A 120 11.19 -40.75 13.58
CA THR A 120 9.77 -40.59 13.24
C THR A 120 9.02 -39.77 14.30
N LEU A 121 7.92 -40.28 14.85
CA LEU A 121 7.07 -39.55 15.79
C LEU A 121 7.23 -40.04 17.23
N THR A 122 8.19 -40.91 17.54
CA THR A 122 8.34 -41.50 18.87
C THR A 122 8.64 -40.45 19.95
N TYR A 123 9.68 -39.63 19.78
CA TYR A 123 9.99 -38.54 20.71
C TYR A 123 8.88 -37.48 20.80
N PRO A 124 8.34 -36.92 19.68
CA PRO A 124 7.21 -35.99 19.75
C PRO A 124 6.03 -36.54 20.54
N THR A 125 5.72 -37.83 20.38
CA THR A 125 4.64 -38.52 21.11
C THR A 125 4.94 -38.60 22.60
N LYS A 126 6.10 -39.10 23.00
CA LYS A 126 6.47 -39.20 24.42
C LYS A 126 6.60 -37.84 25.09
N ARG A 127 7.11 -36.83 24.37
CA ARG A 127 7.13 -35.43 24.80
C ARG A 127 5.71 -34.91 25.04
N ALA A 128 4.77 -35.22 24.15
CA ALA A 128 3.37 -34.83 24.31
C ALA A 128 2.67 -35.57 25.48
N HIS A 129 2.98 -36.84 25.75
CA HIS A 129 2.54 -37.52 26.98
C HIS A 129 3.07 -36.83 28.24
N PHE A 130 4.35 -36.43 28.23
CA PHE A 130 4.95 -35.68 29.32
C PHE A 130 4.27 -34.32 29.53
N LEU A 131 3.92 -33.63 28.43
CA LEU A 131 3.13 -32.40 28.46
C LEU A 131 1.73 -32.62 29.04
N CYS A 132 1.05 -33.71 28.68
CA CYS A 132 -0.27 -34.04 29.22
C CYS A 132 -0.20 -34.34 30.73
N CYS A 133 0.87 -34.98 31.22
CA CYS A 133 1.12 -35.12 32.66
C CYS A 133 1.20 -33.74 33.34
N ILE A 134 1.99 -32.81 32.77
CA ILE A 134 2.13 -31.45 33.30
C ILE A 134 0.80 -30.71 33.28
N ALA A 135 0.03 -30.82 32.19
CA ALA A 135 -1.30 -30.24 32.08
C ALA A 135 -2.22 -30.76 33.20
N LYS A 136 -2.22 -32.07 33.46
CA LYS A 136 -2.99 -32.70 34.55
C LYS A 136 -2.55 -32.22 35.94
N ILE A 137 -1.26 -32.02 36.16
CA ILE A 137 -0.72 -31.47 37.41
C ILE A 137 -1.25 -30.05 37.62
N LEU A 138 -1.06 -29.19 36.62
CA LEU A 138 -1.35 -27.76 36.72
C LEU A 138 -2.85 -27.47 36.73
N SER A 139 -3.67 -28.32 36.11
CA SER A 139 -5.15 -28.18 36.09
C SER A 139 -5.78 -28.18 37.49
N LYS A 140 -5.07 -28.68 38.51
CA LYS A 140 -5.52 -28.62 39.91
C LYS A 140 -5.51 -27.21 40.49
N ASN A 141 -4.56 -26.38 40.07
CA ASN A 141 -4.23 -25.10 40.70
C ASN A 141 -4.38 -23.88 39.77
N HIS A 142 -4.63 -24.13 38.48
CA HIS A 142 -4.72 -23.11 37.42
C HIS A 142 -5.94 -23.37 36.53
N ALA A 143 -6.77 -22.34 36.33
CA ALA A 143 -8.01 -22.44 35.56
C ALA A 143 -7.83 -22.14 34.06
N LYS A 144 -6.79 -21.40 33.68
CA LYS A 144 -6.52 -21.02 32.28
C LYS A 144 -5.34 -21.81 31.75
N ILE A 145 -5.62 -22.99 31.23
CA ILE A 145 -4.62 -23.87 30.61
C ILE A 145 -5.10 -24.29 29.23
N HIS A 146 -4.24 -24.15 28.23
CA HIS A 146 -4.49 -24.63 26.88
C HIS A 146 -3.17 -25.02 26.21
N PHE A 147 -3.25 -25.88 25.19
CA PHE A 147 -2.12 -26.19 24.35
C PHE A 147 -1.79 -25.01 23.44
N ALA A 148 -0.52 -24.90 23.08
CA ALA A 148 -0.02 -24.02 22.04
C ALA A 148 0.92 -24.77 21.09
N ALA A 149 1.04 -24.32 19.85
CA ALA A 149 2.04 -24.79 18.91
C ALA A 149 3.44 -24.29 19.35
N GLY A 150 4.43 -25.17 19.30
CA GLY A 150 5.83 -24.83 19.60
C GLY A 150 6.59 -24.45 18.33
N GLY A 151 7.91 -24.62 18.36
CA GLY A 151 8.80 -24.25 17.24
C GLY A 151 9.27 -22.79 17.29
N ILE A 152 10.21 -22.45 16.39
CA ILE A 152 10.84 -21.11 16.31
C ILE A 152 9.80 -19.98 16.14
N GLN A 153 8.70 -20.26 15.43
CA GLN A 153 7.64 -19.29 15.14
C GLN A 153 6.35 -19.56 15.94
N GLN A 154 6.36 -20.52 16.86
CA GLN A 154 5.17 -20.96 17.62
C GLN A 154 4.01 -21.39 16.71
N ASP A 155 4.35 -22.07 15.62
CA ASP A 155 3.46 -22.53 14.56
C ASP A 155 3.56 -24.05 14.34
N ASP A 156 4.30 -24.78 15.17
CA ASP A 156 4.47 -26.22 15.08
C ASP A 156 3.69 -27.01 16.17
N PRO A 157 2.48 -27.52 15.89
CA PRO A 157 1.64 -28.25 16.82
C PRO A 157 2.17 -29.66 17.12
N ILE A 158 3.24 -30.11 16.47
CA ILE A 158 3.84 -31.45 16.71
C ILE A 158 4.76 -31.45 17.91
N PHE A 159 5.32 -30.27 18.20
CA PHE A 159 6.01 -30.01 19.45
C PHE A 159 5.15 -29.05 20.27
N PRO A 160 3.97 -29.48 20.76
CA PRO A 160 3.06 -28.59 21.47
C PRO A 160 3.69 -28.14 22.79
N ASP A 161 3.35 -26.95 23.24
CA ASP A 161 3.65 -26.42 24.56
C ASP A 161 2.35 -26.15 25.32
N LEU A 162 2.45 -25.70 26.56
CA LEU A 162 1.29 -25.25 27.34
C LEU A 162 1.35 -23.75 27.59
N ILE A 163 0.20 -23.09 27.57
CA ILE A 163 0.03 -21.75 28.10
C ILE A 163 -0.79 -21.86 29.39
N VAL A 164 -0.20 -21.40 30.50
CA VAL A 164 -0.77 -21.48 31.84
C VAL A 164 -0.84 -20.08 32.42
N ASP A 165 -2.04 -19.55 32.62
CA ASP A 165 -2.28 -18.16 33.07
C ASP A 165 -1.51 -17.09 32.25
N GLY A 166 -1.26 -17.36 30.96
CA GLY A 166 -0.51 -16.48 30.06
C GLY A 166 1.01 -16.72 30.01
N ILE A 167 1.52 -17.72 30.72
CA ILE A 167 2.93 -18.11 30.71
C ILE A 167 3.12 -19.36 29.85
N ARG A 168 4.12 -19.34 28.96
CA ARG A 168 4.51 -20.51 28.19
C ARG A 168 5.29 -21.51 29.05
N VAL A 169 4.93 -22.78 28.94
CA VAL A 169 5.61 -23.92 29.53
C VAL A 169 6.06 -24.84 28.39
N GLY A 170 7.35 -24.78 28.05
CA GLY A 170 7.97 -25.58 27.02
C GLY A 170 8.71 -26.80 27.59
N ILE A 171 8.84 -27.85 26.78
CA ILE A 171 9.60 -29.06 27.13
C ILE A 171 10.82 -29.19 26.23
N TYR A 172 11.96 -29.51 26.85
CA TYR A 172 13.21 -29.82 26.14
C TYR A 172 13.84 -31.11 26.68
N CYS A 173 14.73 -31.72 25.88
CA CYS A 173 15.48 -32.92 26.27
C CYS A 173 16.88 -32.89 25.63
N SER A 174 17.89 -32.44 26.37
CA SER A 174 19.27 -32.28 25.86
C SER A 174 19.93 -33.61 25.49
N ASP A 175 19.60 -34.68 26.21
CA ASP A 175 20.32 -35.96 26.11
C ASP A 175 19.73 -36.92 25.07
N MET A 176 18.73 -36.48 24.28
CA MET A 176 18.00 -37.35 23.36
C MET A 176 18.90 -37.91 22.25
N ALA A 177 19.68 -37.05 21.60
CA ALA A 177 20.61 -37.44 20.54
C ALA A 177 21.61 -36.31 20.29
N LYS A 178 22.80 -36.66 19.79
CA LYS A 178 23.81 -35.65 19.41
C LYS A 178 23.32 -34.81 18.22
N PRO A 179 23.59 -33.48 18.19
CA PRO A 179 23.12 -32.60 17.11
C PRO A 179 23.46 -33.07 15.69
N LYS A 180 24.66 -33.65 15.48
CA LYS A 180 25.08 -34.20 14.19
C LYS A 180 24.16 -35.29 13.61
N ARG A 181 23.32 -35.92 14.44
CA ARG A 181 22.33 -36.91 13.97
C ARG A 181 21.21 -36.28 13.13
N PHE A 182 21.08 -34.96 13.20
CA PHE A 182 20.06 -34.18 12.51
C PHE A 182 20.64 -33.34 11.35
N ALA A 183 21.79 -33.75 10.81
CA ALA A 183 22.32 -33.15 9.57
C ALA A 183 21.30 -33.29 8.41
N PRO A 184 21.31 -32.38 7.41
CA PRO A 184 20.28 -32.33 6.38
C PRO A 184 20.16 -33.61 5.54
N ASN A 185 21.28 -34.29 5.28
CA ASN A 185 21.36 -35.54 4.51
C ASN A 185 20.84 -36.79 5.25
N ILE A 186 20.55 -36.69 6.55
CA ILE A 186 20.08 -37.84 7.35
C ILE A 186 18.55 -37.89 7.34
N GLY A 187 18.00 -39.07 7.02
CA GLY A 187 16.58 -39.36 7.21
C GLY A 187 16.27 -39.75 8.65
N ASN A 188 15.55 -38.91 9.40
CA ASN A 188 15.01 -39.29 10.71
C ASN A 188 13.48 -39.43 10.71
N LEU A 189 12.78 -38.85 9.73
CA LEU A 189 11.38 -39.20 9.47
C LEU A 189 11.32 -40.40 8.49
N ARG A 190 10.28 -41.22 8.61
CA ARG A 190 10.00 -42.34 7.69
C ARG A 190 8.66 -42.05 7.04
N PRO A 191 8.63 -41.46 5.83
CA PRO A 191 7.37 -41.04 5.21
C PRO A 191 6.35 -42.18 5.03
N ALA A 192 6.84 -43.41 4.88
CA ALA A 192 6.03 -44.61 4.83
C ALA A 192 5.17 -44.83 6.11
N THR A 193 5.64 -44.39 7.29
CA THR A 193 4.84 -44.50 8.52
C THR A 193 3.68 -43.50 8.54
N VAL A 194 3.81 -42.37 7.83
CA VAL A 194 2.81 -41.30 7.79
C VAL A 194 1.82 -41.51 6.64
N PHE A 195 2.32 -41.75 5.43
CA PHE A 195 1.53 -41.82 4.20
C PHE A 195 1.37 -43.25 3.64
N GLY A 196 2.01 -44.23 4.25
CA GLY A 196 1.94 -45.64 3.86
C GLY A 196 2.98 -46.07 2.83
N GLU A 197 3.26 -47.37 2.81
CA GLU A 197 4.30 -47.99 1.96
C GLU A 197 4.00 -47.92 0.45
N LYS A 198 2.74 -47.69 0.08
CA LYS A 198 2.34 -47.55 -1.34
C LYS A 198 2.92 -46.29 -1.98
N LEU A 199 3.05 -45.21 -1.21
CA LEU A 199 3.57 -43.92 -1.69
C LEU A 199 5.07 -43.83 -1.50
N PHE A 200 5.58 -44.31 -0.37
CA PHE A 200 6.99 -44.28 -0.05
C PHE A 200 7.48 -45.70 0.26
N LYS A 201 8.36 -46.22 -0.60
CA LYS A 201 9.08 -47.47 -0.30
C LYS A 201 9.93 -47.28 0.96
N ALA A 202 10.32 -48.36 1.62
CA ALA A 202 11.20 -48.36 2.80
C ALA A 202 12.67 -47.96 2.48
N VAL A 203 12.86 -46.92 1.67
CA VAL A 203 14.14 -46.30 1.37
C VAL A 203 14.36 -45.18 2.39
N GLU A 204 15.58 -45.05 2.87
CA GLU A 204 15.95 -43.93 3.73
C GLU A 204 16.02 -42.65 2.88
N ILE A 205 15.10 -41.72 3.14
CA ILE A 205 15.01 -40.42 2.46
C ILE A 205 15.46 -39.36 3.45
N ALA A 206 16.33 -38.44 3.02
CA ALA A 206 16.77 -37.30 3.83
C ALA A 206 15.58 -36.43 4.24
N THR A 207 15.52 -36.01 5.51
CA THR A 207 14.39 -35.26 6.08
C THR A 207 14.87 -33.99 6.78
N PRO A 208 15.47 -33.05 6.03
CA PRO A 208 16.18 -31.91 6.59
C PRO A 208 15.27 -31.00 7.42
N ARG A 209 14.02 -30.76 7.03
CA ARG A 209 13.10 -29.87 7.76
C ARG A 209 12.61 -30.51 9.04
N PHE A 210 12.25 -31.80 9.01
CA PHE A 210 11.93 -32.53 10.22
C PHE A 210 13.11 -32.54 11.20
N ASN A 211 14.34 -32.71 10.70
CA ASN A 211 15.55 -32.66 11.52
C ASN A 211 15.73 -31.31 12.23
N GLN A 212 15.52 -30.19 11.54
CA GLN A 212 15.62 -28.86 12.14
C GLN A 212 14.55 -28.62 13.22
N ARG A 213 13.33 -29.14 13.04
CA ARG A 213 12.26 -29.09 14.06
C ARG A 213 12.60 -29.89 15.31
N MET A 214 13.15 -31.09 15.12
CA MET A 214 13.66 -31.92 16.22
C MET A 214 14.79 -31.22 16.99
N LEU A 215 15.77 -30.65 16.27
CA LEU A 215 16.88 -29.91 16.87
C LEU A 215 16.39 -28.71 17.68
N TRP A 216 15.40 -27.97 17.17
CA TRP A 216 14.80 -26.88 17.92
C TRP A 216 14.28 -27.36 19.29
N SER A 217 13.49 -28.44 19.32
CA SER A 217 12.96 -28.98 20.58
C SER A 217 14.05 -29.40 21.57
N VAL A 218 15.25 -29.73 21.11
CA VAL A 218 16.39 -30.13 21.95
C VAL A 218 17.19 -28.91 22.42
N LEU A 219 17.45 -27.96 21.53
CA LEU A 219 18.39 -26.87 21.72
C LEU A 219 17.74 -25.53 22.11
N GLU A 220 16.41 -25.45 22.14
CA GLU A 220 15.67 -24.21 22.38
C GLU A 220 16.11 -23.49 23.67
N LEU A 221 16.22 -24.21 24.79
CA LEU A 221 16.63 -23.60 26.06
C LEU A 221 18.06 -23.05 25.98
N ASP A 222 19.00 -23.84 25.48
CA ASP A 222 20.40 -23.45 25.37
C ASP A 222 20.54 -22.20 24.49
N LEU A 223 19.86 -22.16 23.34
CA LEU A 223 19.87 -21.02 22.44
C LEU A 223 19.29 -19.79 23.13
N TYR A 224 18.13 -19.93 23.78
CA TYR A 224 17.48 -18.82 24.47
C TYR A 224 18.38 -18.20 25.53
N GLN A 225 19.03 -19.04 26.35
CA GLN A 225 19.96 -18.59 27.38
C GLN A 225 21.18 -17.88 26.79
N GLU A 226 21.73 -18.39 25.68
CA GLU A 226 22.89 -17.78 25.02
C GLU A 226 22.55 -16.42 24.39
N LEU A 227 21.38 -16.32 23.74
CA LEU A 227 20.88 -15.06 23.20
C LEU A 227 20.62 -14.03 24.32
N GLU A 228 19.94 -14.43 25.40
CA GLU A 228 19.62 -13.54 26.51
C GLU A 228 20.90 -13.06 27.22
N LYS A 229 21.83 -13.97 27.50
CA LYS A 229 23.12 -13.68 28.14
C LYS A 229 23.90 -12.62 27.37
N THR A 230 24.02 -12.78 26.05
CA THR A 230 24.78 -11.86 25.19
C THR A 230 24.08 -10.51 25.02
N MET A 231 22.76 -10.51 24.82
CA MET A 231 21.99 -9.28 24.62
C MET A 231 21.86 -8.45 25.91
N LYS A 232 21.91 -9.08 27.09
CA LYS A 232 21.74 -8.40 28.38
C LYS A 232 22.79 -7.31 28.64
N THR A 233 24.02 -7.50 28.17
CA THR A 233 25.11 -6.51 28.34
C THR A 233 25.04 -5.37 27.33
N HIS A 234 24.19 -5.45 26.30
CA HIS A 234 24.11 -4.50 25.18
C HIS A 234 22.74 -3.79 25.10
N PRO A 235 22.43 -2.83 26.00
CA PRO A 235 21.13 -2.15 26.01
C PRO A 235 20.81 -1.40 24.71
N THR A 236 21.79 -0.76 24.08
CA THR A 236 21.61 -0.07 22.80
C THR A 236 21.26 -1.03 21.66
N ALA A 237 21.89 -2.21 21.62
CA ALA A 237 21.58 -3.25 20.64
C ALA A 237 20.15 -3.80 20.81
N ARG A 238 19.70 -3.95 22.06
CA ARG A 238 18.30 -4.34 22.36
C ARG A 238 17.30 -3.32 21.83
N LEU A 239 17.58 -2.02 21.99
CA LEU A 239 16.73 -0.97 21.46
C LEU A 239 16.72 -0.97 19.92
N ALA A 240 17.90 -1.05 19.29
CA ALA A 240 18.02 -1.13 17.84
C ALA A 240 17.29 -2.34 17.24
N LEU A 241 17.42 -3.50 17.89
CA LEU A 241 16.72 -4.72 17.53
C LEU A 241 15.20 -4.56 17.66
N HIS A 242 14.71 -3.91 18.72
CA HIS A 242 13.28 -3.63 18.87
C HIS A 242 12.74 -2.76 17.72
N LEU A 243 13.48 -1.72 17.34
CA LEU A 243 13.12 -0.87 16.20
C LEU A 243 13.10 -1.66 14.88
N LEU A 244 14.10 -2.52 14.63
CA LEU A 244 14.10 -3.42 13.47
C LEU A 244 12.89 -4.36 13.48
N GLN A 245 12.57 -4.95 14.63
CA GLN A 245 11.42 -5.84 14.78
C GLN A 245 10.09 -5.11 14.52
N SER A 246 9.96 -3.87 15.00
CA SER A 246 8.79 -3.01 14.71
C SER A 246 8.67 -2.72 13.21
N LEU A 247 9.78 -2.40 12.52
CA LEU A 247 9.80 -2.23 11.07
C LEU A 247 9.33 -3.51 10.36
N LEU A 248 9.89 -4.67 10.71
CA LEU A 248 9.53 -5.95 10.08
C LEU A 248 8.06 -6.32 10.32
N GLU A 249 7.52 -6.05 11.51
CA GLU A 249 6.11 -6.24 11.82
C GLU A 249 5.22 -5.31 10.97
N ASN A 250 5.56 -4.02 10.90
CA ASN A 250 4.85 -3.02 10.12
C ASN A 250 4.89 -3.28 8.60
N ARG A 251 5.84 -4.11 8.14
CA ARG A 251 5.97 -4.57 6.76
C ARG A 251 5.46 -6.01 6.54
N HIS A 252 4.87 -6.66 7.55
CA HIS A 252 4.39 -8.05 7.47
C HIS A 252 5.49 -9.04 7.06
N LEU A 253 6.66 -8.91 7.67
CA LEU A 253 7.84 -9.78 7.51
C LEU A 253 8.20 -10.53 8.81
N SER A 254 7.53 -10.24 9.92
CA SER A 254 7.78 -10.88 11.23
C SER A 254 7.52 -12.39 11.24
N HIS A 255 6.68 -12.90 10.33
CA HIS A 255 6.47 -14.34 10.16
C HIS A 255 7.74 -15.04 9.65
N ALA A 256 8.51 -14.42 8.74
CA ALA A 256 9.75 -15.00 8.23
C ALA A 256 10.93 -14.70 9.16
N PHE A 257 11.04 -13.43 9.57
CA PHE A 257 12.12 -12.91 10.39
C PHE A 257 11.68 -12.83 11.85
N SER A 258 11.62 -13.99 12.50
CA SER A 258 11.18 -14.08 13.88
C SER A 258 12.10 -13.30 14.83
N LYS A 259 11.60 -13.05 16.05
CA LYS A 259 12.42 -12.42 17.11
C LYS A 259 13.69 -13.21 17.37
N ILE A 260 13.64 -14.54 17.31
CA ILE A 260 14.81 -15.40 17.52
C ILE A 260 15.83 -15.23 16.40
N VAL A 261 15.41 -15.28 15.12
CA VAL A 261 16.33 -15.09 13.99
C VAL A 261 17.01 -13.73 14.06
N THR A 262 16.22 -12.68 14.27
CA THR A 262 16.75 -11.31 14.33
C THR A 262 17.69 -11.12 15.51
N THR A 263 17.38 -11.70 16.68
CA THR A 263 18.26 -11.66 17.85
C THR A 263 19.56 -12.43 17.62
N ALA A 264 19.50 -13.64 17.05
CA ALA A 264 20.67 -14.47 16.74
C ALA A 264 21.63 -13.75 15.80
N ARG A 265 21.10 -13.07 14.78
CA ARG A 265 21.90 -12.26 13.86
C ARG A 265 22.60 -11.09 14.56
N VAL A 266 21.91 -10.37 15.44
CA VAL A 266 22.53 -9.29 16.23
C VAL A 266 23.57 -9.83 17.22
N VAL A 267 23.32 -10.99 17.83
CA VAL A 267 24.29 -11.66 18.71
C VAL A 267 25.57 -12.02 17.97
N ARG A 268 25.47 -12.50 16.73
CA ARG A 268 26.64 -12.73 15.86
C ARG A 268 27.47 -11.45 15.69
N LEU A 269 26.83 -10.32 15.39
CA LEU A 269 27.53 -9.02 15.27
C LEU A 269 28.23 -8.59 16.56
N ILE A 270 27.62 -8.87 17.71
CA ILE A 270 28.23 -8.60 19.02
C ILE A 270 29.46 -9.51 19.23
N LYS A 271 29.35 -10.80 18.93
CA LYS A 271 30.46 -11.76 19.06
C LYS A 271 31.62 -11.45 18.12
N ASN A 272 31.34 -10.93 16.93
CA ASN A 272 32.34 -10.46 15.97
C ASN A 272 33.04 -9.14 16.38
N GLY A 273 32.59 -8.49 17.45
CA GLY A 273 33.09 -7.18 17.86
C GLY A 273 32.62 -6.02 16.98
N GLU A 274 31.67 -6.24 16.07
CA GLU A 274 31.10 -5.20 15.20
C GLU A 274 30.14 -4.27 15.95
N ILE A 275 29.53 -4.77 17.03
CA ILE A 275 28.71 -4.01 17.97
C ILE A 275 29.34 -4.07 19.36
N THR A 276 29.57 -2.91 19.97
CA THR A 276 30.14 -2.80 21.32
C THR A 276 29.13 -2.24 22.33
N GLU A 277 29.34 -2.49 23.63
CA GLU A 277 28.42 -2.10 24.71
C GLU A 277 28.10 -0.59 24.76
N LYS A 278 29.07 0.27 24.41
CA LYS A 278 28.98 1.74 24.56
C LYS A 278 28.72 2.47 23.25
N GLN A 279 28.39 1.76 22.17
CA GLN A 279 28.16 2.36 20.86
C GLN A 279 26.83 3.14 20.82
N GLU A 280 26.80 4.22 20.04
CA GLU A 280 25.59 5.02 19.86
C GLU A 280 24.53 4.33 18.99
N ILE A 281 23.25 4.61 19.26
CA ILE A 281 22.10 3.92 18.64
C ILE A 281 22.10 3.97 17.10
N LEU A 282 22.51 5.08 16.49
CA LEU A 282 22.54 5.21 15.03
C LEU A 282 23.63 4.33 14.40
N ALA A 283 24.80 4.24 15.04
CA ALA A 283 25.87 3.38 14.58
C ALA A 283 25.48 1.90 14.70
N VAL A 284 24.82 1.52 15.81
CA VAL A 284 24.27 0.16 15.99
C VAL A 284 23.18 -0.14 14.96
N LEU A 285 22.23 0.78 14.73
CA LEU A 285 21.19 0.61 13.70
C LEU A 285 21.78 0.45 12.30
N ARG A 286 22.79 1.26 11.95
CA ARG A 286 23.48 1.15 10.65
C ARG A 286 24.23 -0.17 10.52
N ALA A 287 24.94 -0.62 11.57
CA ALA A 287 25.61 -1.92 11.57
C ALA A 287 24.61 -3.06 11.32
N ILE A 288 23.51 -3.08 12.08
CA ILE A 288 22.45 -4.09 11.92
C ILE A 288 21.84 -4.02 10.51
N PHE A 289 21.40 -2.85 10.03
CA PHE A 289 20.78 -2.76 8.71
C PHE A 289 21.75 -3.17 7.59
N LYS A 290 23.01 -2.74 7.68
CA LYS A 290 24.05 -3.11 6.71
C LYS A 290 24.23 -4.62 6.66
N ASP A 291 24.37 -5.27 7.82
CA ASP A 291 24.52 -6.72 7.92
C ASP A 291 23.34 -7.48 7.27
N PHE A 292 22.09 -7.10 7.57
CA PHE A 292 20.93 -7.73 6.93
C PHE A 292 20.85 -7.47 5.42
N ILE A 293 21.26 -6.29 4.95
CA ILE A 293 21.32 -5.97 3.51
C ILE A 293 22.36 -6.84 2.80
N THR A 294 23.52 -7.06 3.43
CA THR A 294 24.63 -7.81 2.85
C THR A 294 24.62 -9.30 3.16
N TRP A 295 23.71 -9.79 4.00
CA TRP A 295 23.63 -11.20 4.39
C TRP A 295 23.58 -12.12 3.16
N SER A 296 24.61 -12.97 3.00
CA SER A 296 24.74 -13.85 1.84
C SER A 296 23.60 -14.87 1.76
N LEU A 297 23.22 -15.21 0.52
CA LEU A 297 22.28 -16.31 0.25
C LEU A 297 22.99 -17.60 -0.14
N ASP A 298 24.28 -17.51 -0.47
CA ASP A 298 25.05 -18.62 -1.01
C ASP A 298 25.98 -19.22 0.05
N ASP A 299 26.36 -18.43 1.06
CA ASP A 299 27.27 -18.84 2.12
C ASP A 299 26.54 -19.45 3.32
N VAL A 300 27.16 -20.45 3.95
CA VAL A 300 26.76 -20.95 5.26
C VAL A 300 27.42 -20.08 6.32
N GLU A 301 26.61 -19.26 7.00
CA GLU A 301 27.11 -18.42 8.09
C GLU A 301 26.83 -19.06 9.46
N HIS A 302 27.74 -18.84 10.41
CA HIS A 302 27.62 -19.34 11.78
C HIS A 302 27.30 -18.21 12.76
N MET A 303 26.46 -18.47 13.76
CA MET A 303 26.16 -17.51 14.83
C MET A 303 27.38 -17.27 15.73
N ASP A 304 28.11 -18.34 16.03
CA ASP A 304 29.32 -18.32 16.86
C ASP A 304 30.53 -18.50 15.96
N VAL A 305 31.38 -17.47 15.88
CA VAL A 305 32.56 -17.49 15.00
C VAL A 305 33.73 -18.26 15.61
N ASP A 306 33.71 -18.44 16.92
CA ASP A 306 34.73 -19.17 17.68
C ASP A 306 34.44 -20.68 17.82
N GLU A 307 33.26 -21.16 17.42
CA GLU A 307 32.95 -22.61 17.39
C GLU A 307 33.58 -23.28 16.16
N GLU A 308 33.93 -24.57 16.27
CA GLU A 308 34.40 -25.36 15.13
C GLU A 308 33.34 -25.34 14.01
N LYS A 309 33.77 -24.90 12.82
CA LYS A 309 32.93 -24.93 11.62
C LYS A 309 32.56 -26.37 11.28
N LEU A 310 31.42 -26.52 10.62
CA LEU A 310 31.01 -27.81 10.07
C LEU A 310 31.98 -28.23 8.96
N GLU A 311 32.06 -29.54 8.71
CA GLU A 311 32.78 -30.08 7.56
C GLU A 311 32.14 -29.56 6.26
N ASP A 312 32.96 -29.28 5.23
CA ASP A 312 32.53 -28.61 3.99
C ASP A 312 31.39 -29.36 3.29
N ASP A 313 31.42 -30.69 3.30
CA ASP A 313 30.36 -31.55 2.74
C ASP A 313 29.02 -31.38 3.47
N VAL A 314 29.06 -31.17 4.79
CA VAL A 314 27.86 -30.88 5.58
C VAL A 314 27.33 -29.48 5.29
N GLU A 315 28.20 -28.48 5.08
CA GLU A 315 27.78 -27.13 4.67
C GLU A 315 27.11 -27.13 3.29
N GLU A 316 27.63 -27.89 2.33
CA GLU A 316 27.00 -28.07 1.01
C GLU A 316 25.57 -28.64 1.14
N GLU A 317 25.35 -29.60 2.04
CA GLU A 317 24.03 -30.16 2.31
C GLU A 317 23.05 -29.12 2.87
N TYR A 318 23.51 -28.16 3.68
CA TYR A 318 22.65 -27.05 4.12
C TYR A 318 22.27 -26.14 2.95
N SER A 319 23.22 -25.75 2.11
CA SER A 319 22.99 -24.88 0.95
C SER A 319 22.09 -25.53 -0.12
N GLN A 320 22.08 -26.86 -0.23
CA GLN A 320 21.18 -27.58 -1.13
C GLN A 320 19.74 -27.64 -0.62
N ASN A 321 19.53 -27.67 0.69
CA ASN A 321 18.22 -27.93 1.31
C ASN A 321 17.52 -26.66 1.83
N PHE A 322 18.27 -25.59 2.11
CA PHE A 322 17.76 -24.33 2.66
C PHE A 322 18.23 -23.13 1.84
N ASP A 323 17.34 -22.14 1.73
CA ASP A 323 17.60 -20.92 0.97
C ASP A 323 18.51 -19.92 1.70
N VAL A 324 18.56 -19.99 3.03
CA VAL A 324 19.32 -19.10 3.92
C VAL A 324 19.86 -19.92 5.08
N ASN A 325 21.13 -19.73 5.41
CA ASN A 325 21.82 -20.52 6.43
C ASN A 325 22.42 -19.60 7.51
N LEU A 326 21.91 -19.75 8.74
CA LEU A 326 22.54 -19.23 9.96
C LEU A 326 22.60 -20.38 10.96
N ILE A 327 23.76 -21.02 11.04
CA ILE A 327 23.96 -22.25 11.78
C ILE A 327 24.42 -21.94 13.20
N TRP A 328 23.86 -22.68 14.15
CA TRP A 328 24.37 -22.78 15.51
C TRP A 328 24.43 -24.25 15.91
N ARG A 329 25.63 -24.78 16.11
CA ARG A 329 25.92 -26.23 16.19
C ARG A 329 25.48 -26.96 14.91
N HIS A 330 24.24 -27.46 14.86
CA HIS A 330 23.63 -28.04 13.64
C HIS A 330 22.20 -27.49 13.41
N LEU A 331 21.76 -26.50 14.20
CA LEU A 331 20.47 -25.87 14.01
C LEU A 331 20.62 -24.72 13.01
N ASN A 332 19.97 -24.80 11.87
CA ASN A 332 19.78 -23.66 10.98
C ASN A 332 18.62 -22.80 11.50
N ILE A 333 18.98 -21.73 12.20
CA ILE A 333 18.05 -20.75 12.77
C ILE A 333 17.23 -20.06 11.66
N ALA A 334 17.79 -19.94 10.45
CA ALA A 334 17.17 -19.31 9.29
C ALA A 334 16.44 -20.28 8.34
N SER A 335 16.27 -21.56 8.72
CA SER A 335 15.74 -22.65 7.86
C SER A 335 14.38 -22.41 7.20
N ASN A 336 13.57 -21.49 7.72
CA ASN A 336 12.25 -21.16 7.16
C ASN A 336 12.24 -19.93 6.24
N ILE A 337 13.36 -19.21 6.12
CA ILE A 337 13.44 -18.00 5.30
C ILE A 337 13.69 -18.39 3.84
N THR A 338 12.87 -17.87 2.92
CA THR A 338 13.03 -18.10 1.48
C THR A 338 13.88 -17.03 0.80
N LYS A 339 14.43 -17.34 -0.39
CA LYS A 339 15.18 -16.35 -1.20
C LYS A 339 14.36 -15.08 -1.51
N ASN A 340 13.05 -15.20 -1.76
CA ASN A 340 12.22 -14.00 -2.03
C ASN A 340 11.96 -13.19 -0.76
N GLN A 341 11.77 -13.84 0.39
CA GLN A 341 11.62 -13.13 1.67
C GLN A 341 12.88 -12.32 2.00
N MET A 342 14.07 -12.90 1.77
CA MET A 342 15.33 -12.16 1.87
C MET A 342 15.43 -11.02 0.87
N ALA A 343 15.13 -11.25 -0.41
CA ALA A 343 15.18 -10.20 -1.43
C ALA A 343 14.27 -9.02 -1.07
N ARG A 344 13.05 -9.31 -0.59
CA ARG A 344 12.11 -8.30 -0.09
C ARG A 344 12.67 -7.54 1.12
N MET A 345 13.17 -8.24 2.13
CA MET A 345 13.76 -7.61 3.32
C MET A 345 14.94 -6.71 2.93
N LYS A 346 15.88 -7.19 2.12
CA LYS A 346 17.02 -6.42 1.64
C LYS A 346 16.58 -5.14 0.94
N LYS A 347 15.55 -5.21 0.08
CA LYS A 347 15.01 -4.04 -0.61
C LYS A 347 14.40 -3.02 0.34
N GLU A 348 13.60 -3.46 1.31
CA GLU A 348 12.99 -2.60 2.32
C GLU A 348 14.07 -1.90 3.17
N LEU A 349 15.05 -2.67 3.68
CA LEU A 349 16.12 -2.12 4.51
C LEU A 349 17.05 -1.20 3.71
N ALA A 350 17.38 -1.52 2.45
CA ALA A 350 18.17 -0.65 1.59
C ALA A 350 17.48 0.70 1.32
N THR A 351 16.14 0.71 1.22
CA THR A 351 15.35 1.95 1.08
C THR A 351 15.39 2.80 2.35
N CYS A 352 15.41 2.15 3.52
CA CYS A 352 15.42 2.81 4.82
C CYS A 352 16.82 3.24 5.29
N TYR A 353 17.87 2.52 4.88
CA TYR A 353 19.25 2.74 5.32
C TYR A 353 19.75 4.19 5.17
N PRO A 354 19.63 4.87 4.01
CA PRO A 354 20.10 6.25 3.84
C PRO A 354 19.22 7.30 4.58
N LEU A 355 18.15 6.84 5.24
CA LEU A 355 17.22 7.67 6.00
C LEU A 355 17.41 7.52 7.52
N LEU A 356 18.24 6.58 7.97
CA LEU A 356 18.56 6.40 9.39
C LEU A 356 19.25 7.66 9.95
N GLY A 357 18.73 8.14 11.09
CA GLY A 357 19.20 9.36 11.76
C GLY A 357 18.37 10.61 11.43
N LYS A 358 17.50 10.56 10.41
CA LYS A 358 16.61 11.66 10.04
C LYS A 358 15.28 11.56 10.81
N VAL A 359 14.90 12.66 11.47
CA VAL A 359 13.73 12.79 12.36
C VAL A 359 12.44 12.52 11.60
N TYR A 360 12.24 13.16 10.44
CA TYR A 360 10.98 13.11 9.70
C TYR A 360 10.75 11.80 8.93
N THR A 361 11.73 10.90 8.93
CA THR A 361 11.59 9.54 8.39
C THR A 361 11.49 8.48 9.49
N PHE A 362 11.58 8.86 10.77
CA PHE A 362 11.42 7.94 11.88
C PHE A 362 10.05 7.25 11.87
N ASP A 363 8.96 8.03 11.86
CA ASP A 363 7.60 7.49 11.87
C ASP A 363 7.35 6.57 10.64
N PRO A 364 7.63 6.99 9.39
CA PRO A 364 7.49 6.12 8.21
C PRO A 364 8.25 4.80 8.28
N ILE A 365 9.43 4.77 8.91
CA ILE A 365 10.28 3.58 8.98
C ILE A 365 9.84 2.65 10.11
N PHE A 366 9.62 3.17 11.31
CA PHE A 366 9.50 2.36 12.53
C PHE A 366 8.09 2.30 13.12
N ILE A 367 7.23 3.27 12.83
CA ILE A 367 5.93 3.43 13.52
C ILE A 367 4.75 3.12 12.60
N GLU A 368 4.81 3.57 11.35
CA GLU A 368 3.68 3.47 10.45
C GLU A 368 3.45 2.04 9.93
N LYS A 369 2.21 1.57 10.12
CA LYS A 369 1.71 0.28 9.65
C LYS A 369 0.84 0.46 8.41
N PHE A 370 1.14 -0.30 7.37
CA PHE A 370 0.30 -0.40 6.17
C PHE A 370 -0.43 -1.75 6.13
N PRO A 371 -1.66 -1.81 5.61
CA PRO A 371 -2.31 -3.09 5.33
C PRO A 371 -1.46 -3.97 4.40
N VAL A 372 -1.56 -5.30 4.52
CA VAL A 372 -0.75 -6.25 3.72
C VAL A 372 -0.88 -5.96 2.23
N PHE A 373 -2.10 -5.73 1.74
CA PHE A 373 -2.39 -5.49 0.33
C PHE A 373 -1.81 -4.17 -0.22
N ALA A 374 -1.50 -3.21 0.64
CA ALA A 374 -0.92 -1.92 0.24
C ALA A 374 0.60 -2.00 0.00
N GLN A 375 1.23 -3.12 0.37
CA GLN A 375 2.65 -3.41 0.10
C GLN A 375 2.90 -3.93 -1.32
N TYR A 376 1.83 -4.23 -2.06
CA TYR A 376 1.89 -4.91 -3.36
C TYR A 376 1.14 -4.12 -4.42
N ASP A 377 1.53 -4.33 -5.68
CA ASP A 377 0.91 -3.69 -6.83
C ASP A 377 -0.22 -4.54 -7.42
N HIS A 378 -0.06 -5.86 -7.36
CA HIS A 378 -1.08 -6.83 -7.74
C HIS A 378 -1.24 -7.88 -6.65
N VAL A 379 -2.46 -8.37 -6.45
CA VAL A 379 -2.79 -9.35 -5.43
C VAL A 379 -3.67 -10.46 -5.99
N ALA A 380 -3.47 -11.68 -5.53
CA ALA A 380 -4.30 -12.83 -5.85
C ALA A 380 -4.53 -13.68 -4.60
N ARG A 381 -5.73 -14.25 -4.48
CA ARG A 381 -6.06 -15.21 -3.43
C ARG A 381 -5.90 -16.61 -3.99
N LEU A 382 -5.13 -17.45 -3.31
CA LEU A 382 -4.93 -18.86 -3.62
C LEU A 382 -5.57 -19.70 -2.52
N HIS A 383 -6.52 -20.56 -2.88
CA HIS A 383 -7.10 -21.55 -1.97
C HIS A 383 -6.59 -22.94 -2.36
N VAL A 384 -5.97 -23.63 -1.40
CA VAL A 384 -5.36 -24.95 -1.59
C VAL A 384 -6.01 -25.92 -0.63
N ASN A 385 -6.51 -27.03 -1.16
CA ASN A 385 -6.97 -28.17 -0.37
C ASN A 385 -6.06 -29.37 -0.66
N VAL A 386 -5.70 -30.14 0.36
CA VAL A 386 -4.81 -31.31 0.21
C VAL A 386 -5.35 -32.34 -0.79
N SER A 387 -6.68 -32.46 -0.93
CA SER A 387 -7.30 -33.33 -1.94
C SER A 387 -6.88 -32.98 -3.37
N GLN A 388 -6.58 -31.71 -3.64
CA GLN A 388 -6.11 -31.24 -4.95
C GLN A 388 -4.64 -31.61 -5.19
N LEU A 389 -3.88 -31.87 -4.12
CA LEU A 389 -2.46 -32.24 -4.18
C LEU A 389 -2.23 -33.75 -4.22
N LEU A 390 -3.28 -34.57 -4.11
CA LEU A 390 -3.16 -36.04 -4.13
C LEU A 390 -2.33 -36.62 -5.28
N PRO A 391 -2.43 -36.13 -6.53
CA PRO A 391 -1.63 -36.66 -7.65
C PRO A 391 -0.12 -36.46 -7.48
N ILE A 392 0.28 -35.42 -6.73
CA ILE A 392 1.66 -34.98 -6.53
C ILE A 392 2.09 -35.07 -5.05
N ILE A 393 1.32 -35.77 -4.22
CA ILE A 393 1.57 -35.85 -2.77
C ILE A 393 2.91 -36.51 -2.46
N GLY A 394 3.40 -37.39 -3.33
CA GLY A 394 4.72 -38.02 -3.20
C GLY A 394 5.87 -37.00 -3.23
N GLU A 395 5.73 -35.90 -3.97
CA GLU A 395 6.76 -34.85 -4.09
C GLU A 395 6.89 -34.01 -2.81
N PHE A 396 5.79 -33.86 -2.06
CA PHE A 396 5.71 -32.99 -0.89
C PHE A 396 5.56 -33.74 0.44
N GLY A 397 5.31 -35.05 0.38
CA GLY A 397 5.12 -35.91 1.55
C GLY A 397 6.43 -36.44 2.16
N CYS A 398 7.55 -36.36 1.44
CA CYS A 398 8.82 -36.97 1.85
C CYS A 398 9.43 -36.41 3.13
N ASP A 399 9.15 -35.15 3.47
CA ASP A 399 9.62 -34.49 4.70
C ASP A 399 8.43 -33.81 5.40
N SER A 400 7.28 -34.48 5.35
CA SER A 400 6.02 -34.04 5.92
C SER A 400 5.44 -35.10 6.84
N VAL A 401 4.80 -34.64 7.90
CA VAL A 401 4.20 -35.48 8.95
C VAL A 401 2.67 -35.42 8.94
N ASP A 402 2.10 -34.43 8.25
CA ASP A 402 0.65 -34.20 8.13
C ASP A 402 0.33 -33.44 6.84
N ASN A 403 -0.96 -33.18 6.61
CA ASN A 403 -1.46 -32.47 5.42
C ASN A 403 -1.04 -31.00 5.37
N ARG A 404 -0.83 -30.38 6.53
CA ARG A 404 -0.45 -28.97 6.65
C ARG A 404 0.98 -28.77 6.16
N ASP A 405 1.89 -29.66 6.55
CA ASP A 405 3.26 -29.69 6.06
C ASP A 405 3.28 -29.89 4.54
N VAL A 406 2.48 -30.83 4.02
CA VAL A 406 2.34 -31.04 2.56
C VAL A 406 1.94 -29.74 1.85
N ILE A 407 0.97 -29.00 2.36
CA ILE A 407 0.56 -27.72 1.78
C ILE A 407 1.70 -26.69 1.87
N ASN A 408 2.38 -26.58 3.02
CA ASN A 408 3.50 -25.64 3.19
C ASN A 408 4.68 -25.97 2.24
N GLN A 409 4.98 -27.26 2.04
CA GLN A 409 5.98 -27.72 1.09
C GLN A 409 5.60 -27.38 -0.36
N PHE A 410 4.33 -27.62 -0.72
CA PHE A 410 3.78 -27.22 -2.00
C PHE A 410 3.94 -25.71 -2.21
N ILE A 411 3.63 -24.88 -1.23
CA ILE A 411 3.77 -23.41 -1.35
C ILE A 411 5.23 -23.00 -1.57
N LYS A 412 6.20 -23.59 -0.86
CA LYS A 412 7.64 -23.37 -1.12
C LYS A 412 8.05 -23.80 -2.54
N SER A 413 7.45 -24.86 -3.08
CA SER A 413 7.68 -25.30 -4.47
C SER A 413 7.03 -24.35 -5.48
N LEU A 414 5.80 -23.92 -5.22
CA LEU A 414 5.05 -22.97 -6.03
C LEU A 414 5.82 -21.65 -6.15
N GLU A 415 6.34 -21.13 -5.05
CA GLU A 415 7.16 -19.93 -5.01
C GLU A 415 8.40 -20.05 -5.93
N ARG A 416 9.13 -21.17 -5.86
CA ARG A 416 10.27 -21.45 -6.75
C ARG A 416 9.84 -21.53 -8.22
N LYS A 417 8.70 -22.16 -8.53
CA LYS A 417 8.18 -22.21 -9.91
C LYS A 417 7.75 -20.84 -10.42
N ILE A 418 7.16 -20.00 -9.58
CA ILE A 418 6.86 -18.60 -9.95
C ILE A 418 8.15 -17.85 -10.25
N GLN A 419 9.20 -18.03 -9.43
CA GLN A 419 10.50 -17.40 -9.69
C GLN A 419 11.10 -17.85 -11.03
N GLN A 420 11.08 -19.15 -11.34
CA GLN A 420 11.58 -19.67 -12.62
C GLN A 420 10.78 -19.17 -13.84
N THR A 421 9.48 -18.88 -13.67
CA THR A 421 8.57 -18.58 -14.79
C THR A 421 8.25 -17.09 -14.96
N MET A 422 8.45 -16.28 -13.92
CA MET A 422 8.05 -14.87 -13.86
C MET A 422 9.14 -13.92 -13.35
N SER A 423 10.39 -14.37 -13.16
CA SER A 423 11.50 -13.58 -12.57
C SER A 423 11.67 -12.16 -13.13
N GLU A 424 11.56 -11.96 -14.45
CA GLU A 424 11.73 -10.62 -15.05
C GLU A 424 10.56 -9.67 -14.78
N ARG A 425 9.39 -10.22 -14.42
CA ARG A 425 8.11 -9.49 -14.34
C ARG A 425 7.87 -8.82 -13.00
N TYR A 426 8.50 -9.31 -11.94
CA TYR A 426 8.30 -8.82 -10.58
C TYR A 426 9.65 -8.60 -9.88
N GLU A 427 9.68 -7.64 -8.95
CA GLU A 427 10.85 -7.33 -8.12
C GLU A 427 10.90 -8.25 -6.89
N PHE A 428 9.76 -8.41 -6.21
CA PHE A 428 9.58 -9.44 -5.17
C PHE A 428 8.13 -9.92 -5.11
N ILE A 429 7.94 -11.08 -4.49
CA ILE A 429 6.64 -11.68 -4.19
C ILE A 429 6.50 -11.85 -2.67
N GLY A 430 5.28 -11.74 -2.15
CA GLY A 430 4.96 -12.16 -0.80
C GLY A 430 3.78 -13.10 -0.80
N ILE A 431 3.91 -14.22 -0.09
CA ILE A 431 2.85 -15.20 0.11
C ILE A 431 2.49 -15.16 1.59
N HIS A 432 1.29 -14.69 1.89
CA HIS A 432 0.78 -14.54 3.26
C HIS A 432 -0.35 -15.51 3.47
N GLU A 433 -0.30 -16.31 4.53
CA GLU A 433 -1.44 -17.13 4.91
C GLU A 433 -2.60 -16.24 5.39
N ILE A 434 -3.74 -16.28 4.68
CA ILE A 434 -4.98 -15.66 5.13
C ILE A 434 -5.55 -16.57 6.21
N THR A 435 -5.39 -16.14 7.45
CA THR A 435 -5.89 -16.90 8.60
C THR A 435 -7.08 -16.17 9.23
N GLU A 436 -8.22 -16.86 9.32
CA GLU A 436 -9.26 -16.50 10.28
C GLU A 436 -8.79 -17.06 11.62
N ASP A 437 -8.23 -16.20 12.48
CA ASP A 437 -7.69 -16.54 13.81
C ASP A 437 -6.80 -17.80 13.83
N LEU A 438 -5.48 -17.62 13.67
CA LEU A 438 -4.48 -18.67 13.93
C LEU A 438 -4.79 -19.35 15.28
N LYS A 439 -5.44 -20.51 15.24
CA LYS A 439 -5.55 -21.40 16.39
C LYS A 439 -4.22 -22.12 16.58
N THR A 440 -3.15 -21.34 16.77
CA THR A 440 -1.90 -21.85 17.35
C THR A 440 -2.13 -22.29 18.79
N THR A 441 -3.32 -22.04 19.36
CA THR A 441 -3.76 -22.54 20.66
C THR A 441 -5.07 -23.32 20.55
N TRP A 442 -5.22 -24.36 21.37
CA TRP A 442 -6.45 -25.15 21.48
C TRP A 442 -6.66 -25.66 22.91
N GLN A 443 -7.90 -25.88 23.31
CA GLN A 443 -8.24 -26.32 24.66
C GLN A 443 -7.70 -27.72 24.95
N LEU A 444 -7.44 -28.03 26.22
CA LEU A 444 -7.01 -29.36 26.64
C LEU A 444 -8.02 -30.44 26.26
N THR A 445 -9.30 -30.11 26.25
CA THR A 445 -10.42 -31.01 25.93
C THR A 445 -10.70 -31.14 24.42
N ASP A 446 -9.94 -30.46 23.57
CA ASP A 446 -10.08 -30.45 22.12
C ASP A 446 -8.92 -31.21 21.45
N TYR A 447 -9.21 -31.91 20.36
CA TYR A 447 -8.15 -32.43 19.49
C TYR A 447 -7.56 -31.28 18.67
N ALA A 448 -6.25 -31.34 18.40
CA ALA A 448 -5.63 -30.41 17.45
C ALA A 448 -6.34 -30.45 16.09
N SER A 449 -6.53 -29.29 15.48
CA SER A 449 -7.25 -29.19 14.21
C SER A 449 -6.50 -29.86 13.06
N GLN A 450 -7.17 -30.75 12.33
CA GLN A 450 -6.63 -31.29 11.08
C GLN A 450 -6.84 -30.27 9.95
N GLU A 451 -5.83 -29.44 9.70
CA GLU A 451 -5.86 -28.53 8.56
C GLU A 451 -5.72 -29.30 7.25
N ARG A 452 -6.82 -29.34 6.48
CA ARG A 452 -6.85 -29.94 5.14
C ARG A 452 -6.86 -28.91 4.03
N GLN A 453 -6.97 -27.63 4.37
CA GLN A 453 -7.03 -26.53 3.44
C GLN A 453 -6.40 -25.29 4.04
N LYS A 454 -5.76 -24.50 3.18
CA LYS A 454 -5.22 -23.18 3.52
C LYS A 454 -5.55 -22.18 2.43
N THR A 455 -5.59 -20.92 2.83
CA THR A 455 -5.80 -19.81 1.90
C THR A 455 -4.63 -18.86 2.02
N PHE A 456 -4.10 -18.42 0.89
CA PHE A 456 -2.97 -17.51 0.81
C PHE A 456 -3.33 -16.25 0.02
N LEU A 457 -2.85 -15.11 0.49
CA LEU A 457 -2.74 -13.88 -0.28
C LEU A 457 -1.36 -13.83 -0.92
N ILE A 458 -1.33 -13.82 -2.24
CA ILE A 458 -0.12 -13.68 -3.04
C ILE A 458 -0.06 -12.26 -3.56
N GLY A 459 0.94 -11.50 -3.11
CA GLY A 459 1.19 -10.13 -3.52
C GLY A 459 2.42 -10.03 -4.42
N PHE A 460 2.29 -9.33 -5.53
CA PHE A 460 3.38 -9.06 -6.47
C PHE A 460 3.75 -7.59 -6.45
N ARG A 461 5.06 -7.36 -6.36
CA ARG A 461 5.68 -6.07 -6.62
C ARG A 461 6.24 -6.08 -8.04
N ILE A 462 5.77 -5.21 -8.92
CA ILE A 462 5.99 -5.40 -10.37
C ILE A 462 7.21 -4.64 -10.92
N THR A 463 7.73 -5.12 -12.05
CA THR A 463 8.69 -4.38 -12.89
C THR A 463 8.00 -3.80 -14.13
N SER A 464 8.75 -3.06 -14.95
CA SER A 464 8.28 -2.59 -16.27
C SER A 464 7.89 -3.72 -17.22
N GLN A 465 8.42 -4.93 -17.02
CA GLN A 465 8.20 -6.11 -17.88
C GLN A 465 6.93 -6.90 -17.51
N TRP A 466 6.20 -6.49 -16.48
CA TRP A 466 4.99 -7.17 -15.98
C TRP A 466 4.04 -7.61 -17.11
N LYS A 467 3.72 -6.67 -18.01
CA LYS A 467 2.74 -6.87 -19.10
C LYS A 467 3.33 -7.49 -20.36
N ASN A 468 4.60 -7.90 -20.36
CA ASN A 468 5.27 -8.35 -21.58
C ASN A 468 4.53 -9.53 -22.23
N PRO A 469 4.25 -9.47 -23.54
CA PRO A 469 3.51 -10.53 -24.24
C PRO A 469 4.29 -11.84 -24.36
N LEU A 470 5.60 -11.80 -24.15
CA LEU A 470 6.51 -12.92 -24.31
C LEU A 470 7.22 -13.20 -22.99
N THR A 471 7.45 -14.47 -22.69
CA THR A 471 8.51 -14.90 -21.78
C THR A 471 9.68 -15.37 -22.63
N VAL A 472 10.78 -14.63 -22.62
CA VAL A 472 11.95 -14.93 -23.43
C VAL A 472 12.88 -15.83 -22.62
N GLY A 473 13.24 -16.96 -23.21
CA GLY A 473 14.19 -17.91 -22.67
C GLY A 473 15.60 -17.71 -23.22
N PRO A 474 16.52 -18.63 -22.89
CA PRO A 474 17.89 -18.62 -23.37
C PRO A 474 18.00 -18.91 -24.88
N SER A 475 19.20 -18.71 -25.42
CA SER A 475 19.52 -19.00 -26.83
C SER A 475 19.35 -20.48 -27.15
N ALA A 476 18.78 -20.80 -28.31
CA ALA A 476 18.33 -22.15 -28.68
C ALA A 476 19.40 -23.26 -28.62
N GLN A 477 20.68 -22.89 -28.65
CA GLN A 477 21.80 -23.82 -28.68
C GLN A 477 22.42 -24.09 -27.29
N THR A 478 21.92 -23.46 -26.22
CA THR A 478 22.52 -23.62 -24.89
C THR A 478 21.87 -24.76 -24.10
N ASN A 479 22.54 -25.25 -23.04
CA ASN A 479 21.98 -26.30 -22.21
C ASN A 479 20.76 -25.81 -21.41
N GLU A 480 20.75 -24.54 -21.03
CA GLU A 480 19.63 -23.88 -20.35
C GLU A 480 18.36 -23.86 -21.24
N ALA A 481 18.50 -23.91 -22.57
CA ALA A 481 17.36 -24.02 -23.48
C ALA A 481 16.68 -25.40 -23.43
N LYS A 482 17.39 -26.47 -23.04
CA LYS A 482 16.77 -27.77 -22.77
C LYS A 482 15.94 -27.69 -21.50
N GLU A 483 16.51 -27.16 -20.42
CA GLU A 483 15.80 -26.96 -19.15
C GLU A 483 14.57 -26.06 -19.31
N PHE A 484 14.67 -25.00 -20.12
CA PHE A 484 13.54 -24.13 -20.45
C PHE A 484 12.42 -24.90 -21.17
N ARG A 485 12.75 -25.72 -22.18
CA ARG A 485 11.75 -26.56 -22.87
C ARG A 485 11.10 -27.56 -21.95
N GLU A 486 11.86 -28.17 -21.03
CA GLU A 486 11.30 -29.09 -20.03
C GLU A 486 10.35 -28.36 -19.07
N LEU A 487 10.74 -27.18 -18.60
CA LEU A 487 9.93 -26.34 -17.71
C LEU A 487 8.59 -25.95 -18.33
N TRP A 488 8.62 -25.49 -19.60
CA TRP A 488 7.45 -24.99 -20.32
C TRP A 488 6.71 -26.06 -21.14
N LYS A 489 7.23 -27.28 -21.14
CA LYS A 489 6.70 -28.43 -21.90
C LYS A 489 6.47 -28.04 -23.37
N GLY A 490 5.35 -28.45 -23.96
CA GLY A 490 4.99 -28.14 -25.34
C GLY A 490 4.60 -26.68 -25.64
N SER A 491 4.78 -25.74 -24.70
CA SER A 491 4.42 -24.33 -24.89
C SER A 491 5.58 -23.45 -25.36
N SER A 492 6.80 -24.00 -25.38
CA SER A 492 7.99 -23.31 -25.87
C SER A 492 8.08 -23.36 -27.39
N GLU A 493 8.37 -22.22 -28.02
CA GLU A 493 8.63 -22.10 -29.45
C GLU A 493 9.88 -21.26 -29.72
N LEU A 494 10.53 -21.52 -30.85
CA LEU A 494 11.71 -20.75 -31.28
C LEU A 494 11.30 -19.46 -31.96
N ARG A 495 11.87 -18.34 -31.51
CA ARG A 495 11.64 -17.04 -32.13
C ARG A 495 12.95 -16.34 -32.46
N LYS A 496 13.02 -15.82 -33.69
CA LYS A 496 14.12 -14.97 -34.15
C LYS A 496 13.84 -13.51 -33.80
N PHE A 497 14.78 -12.87 -33.10
CA PHE A 497 14.70 -11.47 -32.69
C PHE A 497 15.41 -10.55 -33.69
N ALA A 498 15.17 -9.23 -33.58
CA ALA A 498 15.74 -8.21 -34.46
C ALA A 498 17.27 -8.15 -34.43
N ASP A 499 17.86 -8.55 -33.30
CA ASP A 499 19.30 -8.72 -33.10
C ASP A 499 19.85 -10.05 -33.66
N THR A 500 19.03 -10.77 -34.45
CA THR A 500 19.31 -12.08 -35.07
C THR A 500 19.42 -13.26 -34.12
N ARG A 501 19.32 -13.06 -32.79
CA ARG A 501 19.30 -14.16 -31.83
C ARG A 501 18.07 -15.03 -32.01
N ILE A 502 18.24 -16.34 -31.86
CA ILE A 502 17.16 -17.32 -31.86
C ILE A 502 17.06 -17.87 -30.44
N CYS A 503 15.98 -17.54 -29.74
CA CYS A 503 15.76 -17.97 -28.37
C CYS A 503 14.50 -18.82 -28.26
N GLU A 504 14.46 -19.68 -27.24
CA GLU A 504 13.22 -20.30 -26.78
C GLU A 504 12.30 -19.23 -26.19
N CYS A 505 10.99 -19.32 -26.44
CA CYS A 505 10.02 -18.32 -26.04
C CYS A 505 8.66 -18.95 -25.73
N VAL A 506 7.91 -18.32 -24.83
CA VAL A 506 6.47 -18.61 -24.63
C VAL A 506 5.66 -17.37 -24.97
N VAL A 507 4.67 -17.52 -25.86
CA VAL A 507 3.79 -16.43 -26.31
C VAL A 507 2.49 -16.43 -25.53
N TRP A 508 2.20 -15.32 -24.86
CA TRP A 508 0.98 -15.14 -24.07
C TRP A 508 -0.05 -14.24 -24.74
N ALA A 509 0.41 -13.27 -25.54
CA ALA A 509 -0.43 -12.31 -26.23
C ALA A 509 0.31 -11.71 -27.45
N GLU A 510 -0.42 -11.03 -28.34
CA GLU A 510 0.18 -10.29 -29.45
C GLU A 510 0.82 -8.98 -29.01
N LYS A 511 0.27 -8.34 -27.97
CA LYS A 511 0.67 -7.01 -27.46
C LYS A 511 0.77 -7.04 -25.94
N PRO A 512 1.56 -6.13 -25.33
CA PRO A 512 1.62 -6.02 -23.88
C PRO A 512 0.24 -5.87 -23.26
N SER A 513 -0.07 -6.71 -22.26
CA SER A 513 -1.42 -6.81 -21.68
C SER A 513 -1.39 -7.15 -20.19
N GLU A 514 -2.33 -6.58 -19.43
CA GLU A 514 -2.55 -6.87 -18.01
C GLU A 514 -3.04 -8.30 -17.75
N LYS A 515 -3.47 -9.01 -18.81
CA LYS A 515 -3.94 -10.39 -18.72
C LYS A 515 -2.79 -11.40 -18.70
N VAL A 516 -1.59 -11.01 -19.15
CA VAL A 516 -0.44 -11.92 -19.28
C VAL A 516 0.00 -12.51 -17.93
N PRO A 517 0.25 -11.72 -16.86
CA PRO A 517 0.69 -12.27 -15.58
C PRO A 517 -0.27 -13.31 -15.01
N ARG A 518 -1.58 -13.05 -15.13
CA ARG A 518 -2.62 -13.99 -14.71
C ARG A 518 -2.56 -15.28 -15.53
N ALA A 519 -2.35 -15.18 -16.84
CA ALA A 519 -2.21 -16.35 -17.72
C ALA A 519 -0.96 -17.18 -17.38
N VAL A 520 0.18 -16.53 -17.12
CA VAL A 520 1.40 -17.21 -16.68
C VAL A 520 1.16 -17.95 -15.37
N PHE A 521 0.54 -17.28 -14.40
CA PHE A 521 0.33 -17.90 -13.09
C PHE A 521 -0.70 -19.04 -13.15
N GLN A 522 -1.74 -18.92 -13.98
CA GLN A 522 -2.67 -20.01 -14.26
C GLN A 522 -1.97 -21.20 -14.94
N PHE A 523 -1.02 -20.94 -15.85
CA PHE A 523 -0.21 -22.00 -16.44
C PHE A 523 0.60 -22.76 -15.38
N VAL A 524 1.27 -22.05 -14.46
CA VAL A 524 2.02 -22.66 -13.36
C VAL A 524 1.11 -23.60 -12.56
N LEU A 525 -0.07 -23.12 -12.13
CA LEU A 525 -0.99 -23.94 -11.34
C LEU A 525 -1.54 -25.14 -12.12
N GLN A 526 -2.03 -24.92 -13.34
CA GLN A 526 -2.77 -25.93 -14.09
C GLN A 526 -1.90 -26.93 -14.85
N LYS A 527 -0.74 -26.49 -15.36
CA LYS A 527 0.12 -27.32 -16.24
C LYS A 527 1.35 -27.87 -15.53
N MET A 528 1.79 -27.23 -14.43
CA MET A 528 2.96 -27.68 -13.67
C MET A 528 2.56 -28.43 -12.39
N PHE A 529 1.41 -28.11 -11.78
CA PHE A 529 0.93 -28.75 -10.55
C PHE A 529 -0.43 -29.44 -10.69
N ASP A 530 -1.02 -29.47 -11.90
CA ASP A 530 -2.33 -30.08 -12.17
C ASP A 530 -3.48 -29.57 -11.25
N LEU A 531 -3.37 -28.33 -10.76
CA LEU A 531 -4.38 -27.70 -9.92
C LEU A 531 -5.50 -27.06 -10.75
N PRO A 532 -6.75 -27.04 -10.24
CA PRO A 532 -7.84 -26.39 -10.94
C PRO A 532 -7.68 -24.86 -10.92
N ALA A 533 -8.09 -24.18 -12.00
CA ALA A 533 -8.06 -22.72 -12.07
C ALA A 533 -8.89 -22.04 -10.97
N THR A 534 -9.87 -22.74 -10.39
CA THR A 534 -10.73 -22.26 -9.30
C THR A 534 -9.97 -22.04 -7.98
N CYS A 535 -8.78 -22.62 -7.82
CA CYS A 535 -7.90 -22.33 -6.68
C CYS A 535 -7.46 -20.86 -6.65
N LEU A 536 -7.37 -20.20 -7.82
CA LEU A 536 -6.83 -18.86 -7.96
C LEU A 536 -7.93 -17.83 -8.23
N SER A 537 -8.05 -16.86 -7.34
CA SER A 537 -8.90 -15.68 -7.50
C SER A 537 -8.04 -14.43 -7.60
N TRP A 538 -7.86 -13.91 -8.82
CA TRP A 538 -7.16 -12.64 -9.06
C TRP A 538 -7.95 -11.46 -8.47
N ARG A 539 -7.30 -10.59 -7.70
CA ARG A 539 -7.93 -9.42 -7.06
C ARG A 539 -7.49 -8.16 -7.81
N SER A 540 -8.46 -7.40 -8.32
CA SER A 540 -8.22 -6.23 -9.15
C SER A 540 -8.97 -5.02 -8.62
N LEU A 541 -8.42 -3.84 -8.89
CA LEU A 541 -9.04 -2.54 -8.65
C LEU A 541 -10.25 -2.32 -9.56
N THR A 542 -10.07 -2.66 -10.83
CA THR A 542 -11.09 -2.50 -11.88
C THR A 542 -11.61 -3.87 -12.29
N THR A 543 -12.90 -3.94 -12.62
CA THR A 543 -13.46 -5.18 -13.15
C THR A 543 -12.84 -5.47 -14.50
N THR A 544 -12.72 -6.76 -14.84
CA THR A 544 -12.45 -7.18 -16.23
C THR A 544 -13.66 -6.96 -17.15
N SER A 545 -14.57 -6.04 -16.77
CA SER A 545 -15.67 -5.65 -17.65
C SER A 545 -15.08 -4.92 -18.84
N THR A 546 -15.61 -5.21 -20.02
CA THR A 546 -15.21 -4.55 -21.27
C THR A 546 -15.32 -3.03 -21.17
N SER A 547 -16.26 -2.53 -20.37
CA SER A 547 -16.43 -1.10 -20.11
C SER A 547 -15.27 -0.46 -19.35
N ALA A 548 -14.80 -1.05 -18.25
CA ALA A 548 -13.72 -0.45 -17.45
C ALA A 548 -12.38 -0.47 -18.20
N GLU A 549 -12.08 -1.55 -18.92
CA GLU A 549 -10.91 -1.63 -19.80
C GLU A 549 -10.96 -0.57 -20.91
N SER A 550 -12.14 -0.34 -21.50
CA SER A 550 -12.34 0.70 -22.51
C SER A 550 -12.10 2.09 -21.94
N ASP A 551 -12.60 2.38 -20.73
CA ASP A 551 -12.47 3.67 -20.05
C ASP A 551 -11.00 4.07 -19.88
N GLN A 552 -10.18 3.17 -19.34
CA GLN A 552 -8.74 3.39 -19.16
C GLN A 552 -8.02 3.60 -20.49
N GLN A 553 -8.39 2.84 -21.53
CA GLN A 553 -7.81 3.00 -22.85
C GLN A 553 -8.19 4.36 -23.47
N HIS A 554 -9.41 4.84 -23.24
CA HIS A 554 -9.88 6.15 -23.67
C HIS A 554 -9.15 7.28 -22.93
N GLU A 555 -8.93 7.16 -21.62
CA GLU A 555 -8.14 8.11 -20.82
C GLU A 555 -6.73 8.26 -21.36
N LYS A 556 -6.05 7.13 -21.60
CA LYS A 556 -4.70 7.12 -22.16
C LYS A 556 -4.65 7.76 -23.56
N LYS A 557 -5.56 7.37 -24.46
CA LYS A 557 -5.63 7.95 -25.82
C LYS A 557 -5.91 9.44 -25.80
N SER A 558 -6.77 9.90 -24.88
CA SER A 558 -7.11 11.31 -24.73
C SER A 558 -5.90 12.13 -24.29
N GLN A 559 -5.15 11.63 -23.31
CA GLN A 559 -3.91 12.26 -22.86
C GLN A 559 -2.87 12.34 -23.99
N GLU A 560 -2.63 11.24 -24.70
CA GLU A 560 -1.70 11.20 -25.84
C GLU A 560 -2.10 12.20 -26.95
N ALA A 561 -3.40 12.28 -27.26
CA ALA A 561 -3.92 13.22 -28.25
C ALA A 561 -3.74 14.69 -27.82
N VAL A 562 -4.02 15.01 -26.55
CA VAL A 562 -3.83 16.36 -26.00
C VAL A 562 -2.35 16.76 -26.02
N PHE A 563 -1.46 15.87 -25.57
CA PHE A 563 -0.03 16.14 -25.55
C PHE A 563 0.53 16.39 -26.96
N LYS A 564 0.14 15.56 -27.94
CA LYS A 564 0.53 15.75 -29.34
C LYS A 564 0.02 17.08 -29.90
N ALA A 565 -1.26 17.37 -29.74
CA ALA A 565 -1.86 18.62 -30.23
C ALA A 565 -1.24 19.87 -29.59
N PHE A 566 -0.90 19.81 -28.30
CA PHE A 566 -0.22 20.88 -27.59
C PHE A 566 1.20 21.10 -28.13
N THR A 567 1.93 20.03 -28.40
CA THR A 567 3.29 20.10 -28.96
C THR A 567 3.26 20.79 -30.33
N ASP A 568 2.37 20.35 -31.21
CA ASP A 568 2.17 20.94 -32.53
C ASP A 568 1.78 22.42 -32.44
N LEU A 569 0.82 22.76 -31.57
CA LEU A 569 0.39 24.15 -31.37
C LEU A 569 1.55 25.00 -30.82
N SER A 570 2.35 24.46 -29.91
CA SER A 570 3.48 25.17 -29.31
C SER A 570 4.57 25.49 -30.33
N HIS A 571 4.81 24.60 -31.31
CA HIS A 571 5.68 24.88 -32.44
C HIS A 571 5.11 25.98 -33.35
N VAL A 572 3.81 25.91 -33.66
CA VAL A 572 3.12 26.93 -34.45
C VAL A 572 3.23 28.31 -33.79
N LEU A 573 2.91 28.42 -32.50
CA LEU A 573 2.92 29.69 -31.78
C LEU A 573 4.31 30.33 -31.72
N ARG A 574 5.37 29.54 -31.46
CA ARG A 574 6.75 30.06 -31.46
C ARG A 574 7.24 30.47 -32.86
N GLY A 575 6.69 29.86 -33.92
CA GLY A 575 7.03 30.16 -35.30
C GLY A 575 6.25 31.32 -35.93
N LEU A 576 5.29 31.92 -35.21
CA LEU A 576 4.45 33.00 -35.74
C LEU A 576 5.27 34.27 -36.01
N LYS A 577 5.31 34.69 -37.27
CA LYS A 577 5.91 35.95 -37.72
C LYS A 577 4.81 36.98 -38.04
N GLY A 578 5.18 38.27 -38.00
CA GLY A 578 4.28 39.36 -38.38
C GLY A 578 3.23 39.73 -37.32
N ILE A 579 3.49 39.41 -36.05
CA ILE A 579 2.77 39.93 -34.89
C ILE A 579 3.59 41.06 -34.22
N PRO A 580 2.97 42.02 -33.51
CA PRO A 580 3.68 43.19 -32.97
C PRO A 580 4.76 42.88 -31.93
N LEU A 581 4.59 41.77 -31.19
CA LEU A 581 5.53 41.28 -30.21
C LEU A 581 5.69 39.76 -30.40
N MET A 582 6.92 39.28 -30.50
CA MET A 582 7.20 37.85 -30.65
C MET A 582 6.80 37.05 -29.41
N ILE A 583 6.35 35.80 -29.62
CA ILE A 583 6.04 34.86 -28.53
C ILE A 583 7.35 34.18 -28.10
N THR A 584 7.76 34.42 -26.86
CA THR A 584 9.02 33.90 -26.29
C THR A 584 8.81 32.56 -25.58
N ASN A 585 7.69 32.41 -24.87
CA ASN A 585 7.39 31.21 -24.10
C ASN A 585 5.95 30.74 -24.33
N VAL A 586 5.78 29.41 -24.32
CA VAL A 586 4.49 28.72 -24.41
C VAL A 586 4.48 27.64 -23.35
N HIS A 587 3.58 27.76 -22.38
CA HIS A 587 3.49 26.90 -21.20
C HIS A 587 2.09 26.34 -21.06
N GLY A 588 1.95 25.02 -21.02
CA GLY A 588 0.67 24.36 -20.79
C GLY A 588 0.39 24.25 -19.28
N VAL A 589 -0.79 24.67 -18.83
CA VAL A 589 -1.15 24.73 -17.39
C VAL A 589 -2.45 23.97 -17.09
N SER A 590 -2.70 22.90 -17.82
CA SER A 590 -3.94 22.11 -17.73
C SER A 590 -3.67 20.68 -17.27
N GLY A 591 -4.54 20.15 -16.40
CA GLY A 591 -4.49 18.74 -15.95
C GLY A 591 -4.58 17.73 -17.09
N TYR A 592 -5.21 18.09 -18.21
CA TYR A 592 -5.28 17.24 -19.41
C TYR A 592 -3.89 16.89 -19.99
N LEU A 593 -2.90 17.77 -19.84
CA LEU A 593 -1.54 17.56 -20.36
C LEU A 593 -0.75 16.50 -19.56
N ARG A 594 -1.08 16.32 -18.29
CA ARG A 594 -0.45 15.35 -17.37
C ARG A 594 -1.35 14.18 -17.00
N GLY A 595 -2.50 14.04 -17.66
CA GLY A 595 -3.42 12.92 -17.45
C GLY A 595 -4.07 12.92 -16.07
N THR A 596 -4.29 14.08 -15.45
CA THR A 596 -4.96 14.20 -14.14
C THR A 596 -6.44 14.54 -14.25
N GLU A 597 -6.96 14.81 -15.44
CA GLU A 597 -8.40 14.97 -15.67
C GLU A 597 -9.04 13.63 -16.06
N PRO A 598 -10.21 13.26 -15.48
CA PRO A 598 -11.00 12.13 -15.96
C PRO A 598 -11.40 12.34 -17.43
N ALA A 599 -11.49 11.26 -18.22
CA ALA A 599 -11.86 11.36 -19.65
C ALA A 599 -13.33 11.73 -19.90
N TYR A 600 -14.13 11.91 -18.84
CA TYR A 600 -15.53 12.30 -18.95
C TYR A 600 -15.65 13.76 -18.54
N PRO A 601 -15.99 14.65 -19.47
CA PRO A 601 -16.38 14.43 -20.88
C PRO A 601 -15.19 14.39 -21.87
N SER A 602 -15.41 13.89 -23.09
CA SER A 602 -14.36 13.74 -24.11
C SER A 602 -13.60 15.05 -24.37
N VAL A 603 -12.28 14.95 -24.50
CA VAL A 603 -11.35 16.07 -24.80
C VAL A 603 -11.56 16.67 -26.20
N PHE A 604 -12.20 15.93 -27.10
CA PHE A 604 -12.49 16.40 -28.44
C PHE A 604 -13.72 17.31 -28.46
N ALA A 605 -13.59 18.43 -29.16
CA ALA A 605 -14.63 19.43 -29.33
C ALA A 605 -15.92 18.81 -29.92
N ALA A 606 -17.08 19.26 -29.43
CA ALA A 606 -18.35 18.94 -30.07
C ALA A 606 -18.40 19.53 -31.48
N THR A 607 -18.94 18.76 -32.43
CA THR A 607 -19.17 19.24 -33.80
C THR A 607 -20.45 20.07 -33.85
N SER A 608 -20.49 21.08 -34.72
CA SER A 608 -21.67 21.90 -34.96
C SER A 608 -22.08 21.78 -36.43
N SER A 609 -23.36 21.51 -36.67
CA SER A 609 -23.96 21.42 -38.01
C SER A 609 -24.43 22.77 -38.56
N ASN A 610 -24.31 23.86 -37.80
CA ASN A 610 -24.87 25.16 -38.18
C ASN A 610 -24.11 25.78 -39.36
N LYS A 611 -24.83 26.06 -40.45
CA LYS A 611 -24.32 26.64 -41.71
C LYS A 611 -23.89 28.12 -41.62
N SER A 612 -23.85 28.74 -40.43
CA SER A 612 -23.43 30.14 -40.30
C SER A 612 -21.97 30.33 -40.71
N THR A 613 -21.60 31.53 -41.13
CA THR A 613 -20.21 31.91 -41.44
C THR A 613 -19.33 32.09 -40.19
N ASP A 614 -19.91 32.01 -38.99
CA ASP A 614 -19.17 32.26 -37.76
C ASP A 614 -18.24 31.11 -37.40
N ARG A 615 -17.06 31.48 -36.89
CA ARG A 615 -16.00 30.55 -36.50
C ARG A 615 -16.22 29.91 -35.12
N HIS A 616 -17.30 30.26 -34.43
CA HIS A 616 -17.68 29.73 -33.13
C HIS A 616 -19.18 29.43 -33.07
N ALA A 617 -19.57 28.56 -32.14
CA ALA A 617 -20.96 28.28 -31.82
C ALA A 617 -21.43 29.15 -30.63
N LEU A 618 -22.68 29.59 -30.68
CA LEU A 618 -23.38 30.20 -29.55
C LEU A 618 -24.35 29.18 -28.93
N PRO A 619 -24.67 29.29 -27.62
CA PRO A 619 -25.71 28.47 -27.01
C PRO A 619 -27.05 28.70 -27.72
N GLU A 620 -27.76 27.62 -28.05
CA GLU A 620 -29.12 27.69 -28.61
C GLU A 620 -30.13 27.81 -27.46
N ASN A 621 -31.10 28.72 -27.58
CA ASN A 621 -32.14 28.87 -26.56
C ASN A 621 -32.90 27.55 -26.34
N GLY A 622 -33.04 27.16 -25.07
CA GLY A 622 -33.71 25.92 -24.68
C GLY A 622 -32.89 24.64 -24.89
N LYS A 623 -31.62 24.73 -25.31
CA LYS A 623 -30.72 23.57 -25.44
C LYS A 623 -29.44 23.75 -24.63
N ILE A 624 -29.07 22.70 -23.92
CA ILE A 624 -27.81 22.63 -23.18
C ILE A 624 -26.74 22.05 -24.12
N PRO A 625 -25.67 22.81 -24.45
CA PRO A 625 -24.62 22.31 -25.32
C PRO A 625 -23.80 21.22 -24.61
N LEU A 626 -23.18 20.34 -25.40
CA LEU A 626 -22.26 19.34 -24.87
C LEU A 626 -21.04 20.02 -24.27
N TYR A 627 -20.65 19.59 -23.06
CA TYR A 627 -19.46 20.13 -22.41
C TYR A 627 -18.22 19.89 -23.28
N SER A 628 -17.51 20.97 -23.59
CA SER A 628 -16.25 20.94 -24.34
C SER A 628 -15.16 21.56 -23.47
N PRO A 629 -14.17 20.76 -22.99
CA PRO A 629 -13.08 21.29 -22.19
C PRO A 629 -12.16 22.18 -23.03
N ALA A 630 -11.45 23.10 -22.36
CA ALA A 630 -10.39 23.87 -22.97
C ALA A 630 -9.04 23.58 -22.28
N VAL A 631 -8.01 23.33 -23.06
CA VAL A 631 -6.64 23.15 -22.58
C VAL A 631 -5.99 24.53 -22.44
N THR A 632 -5.82 24.98 -21.20
CA THR A 632 -5.24 26.31 -20.91
C THR A 632 -3.73 26.34 -21.22
N VAL A 633 -3.32 27.36 -21.97
CA VAL A 633 -1.93 27.62 -22.37
C VAL A 633 -1.60 29.07 -22.04
N HIS A 634 -0.54 29.28 -21.26
CA HIS A 634 0.01 30.59 -20.99
C HIS A 634 1.11 30.91 -22.01
N ILE A 635 1.10 32.12 -22.55
CA ILE A 635 2.17 32.63 -23.40
C ILE A 635 2.79 33.88 -22.81
N LYS A 636 4.11 34.03 -23.01
CA LYS A 636 4.83 35.29 -22.76
C LYS A 636 5.27 35.88 -24.09
N LEU A 637 5.26 37.20 -24.12
CA LEU A 637 5.74 37.99 -25.25
C LEU A 637 7.13 38.54 -24.95
N GLU A 638 7.83 39.00 -25.97
CA GLU A 638 9.08 39.74 -25.78
C GLU A 638 8.86 41.02 -24.97
N TYR A 639 9.93 41.48 -24.31
CA TYR A 639 9.87 42.65 -23.46
C TYR A 639 9.49 43.90 -24.28
N SER A 640 8.59 44.72 -23.74
CA SER A 640 8.20 46.00 -24.32
C SER A 640 7.98 47.03 -23.22
N GLY A 641 8.57 48.22 -23.36
CA GLY A 641 8.32 49.34 -22.46
C GLY A 641 7.03 50.11 -22.76
N LYS A 642 6.26 49.72 -23.79
CA LYS A 642 5.13 50.49 -24.33
C LYS A 642 3.76 50.11 -23.75
N TRP A 643 3.72 49.32 -22.67
CA TRP A 643 2.46 48.85 -22.08
C TRP A 643 1.69 49.92 -21.29
N GLY A 644 2.35 50.96 -20.78
CA GLY A 644 1.74 51.96 -19.92
C GLY A 644 1.54 51.51 -18.46
N ASN A 645 0.72 52.26 -17.71
CA ASN A 645 0.53 52.12 -16.26
C ASN A 645 -0.93 51.86 -15.83
N ASP A 646 -1.85 51.67 -16.78
CA ASP A 646 -3.26 51.36 -16.51
C ASP A 646 -3.54 49.90 -16.87
N VAL A 647 -4.03 49.13 -15.89
CA VAL A 647 -4.34 47.70 -16.04
C VAL A 647 -5.42 47.44 -17.08
N GLU A 648 -6.47 48.27 -17.17
CA GLU A 648 -7.54 48.07 -18.15
C GLU A 648 -7.05 48.44 -19.56
N ALA A 649 -6.22 49.48 -19.70
CA ALA A 649 -5.58 49.79 -20.98
C ALA A 649 -4.68 48.65 -21.46
N ILE A 650 -3.89 48.04 -20.56
CA ILE A 650 -3.06 46.88 -20.87
C ILE A 650 -3.92 45.68 -21.28
N ARG A 651 -5.04 45.44 -20.59
CA ARG A 651 -5.99 44.38 -20.93
C ARG A 651 -6.52 44.54 -22.35
N ARG A 652 -6.95 45.76 -22.73
CA ARG A 652 -7.44 46.06 -24.09
C ARG A 652 -6.36 45.95 -25.16
N LEU A 653 -5.13 46.37 -24.85
CA LEU A 653 -3.97 46.21 -25.73
C LEU A 653 -3.62 44.72 -25.92
N THR A 654 -3.77 43.92 -24.87
CA THR A 654 -3.62 42.47 -24.94
C THR A 654 -4.71 41.85 -25.83
N SER A 655 -5.96 42.35 -25.76
CA SER A 655 -7.03 41.94 -26.66
C SER A 655 -6.71 42.18 -28.14
N SER A 656 -6.09 43.33 -28.48
CA SER A 656 -5.70 43.61 -29.87
C SER A 656 -4.58 42.70 -30.36
N LEU A 657 -3.67 42.28 -29.46
CA LEU A 657 -2.68 41.25 -29.76
C LEU A 657 -3.32 39.89 -30.02
N TYR A 658 -4.34 39.48 -29.25
CA TYR A 658 -5.09 38.27 -29.55
C TYR A 658 -5.72 38.30 -30.94
N VAL A 659 -6.25 39.45 -31.38
CA VAL A 659 -6.78 39.62 -32.74
C VAL A 659 -5.69 39.38 -33.79
N LYS A 660 -4.51 39.98 -33.62
CA LYS A 660 -3.38 39.81 -34.55
C LYS A 660 -2.83 38.39 -34.58
N ILE A 661 -2.70 37.74 -33.42
CA ILE A 661 -2.31 36.33 -33.34
C ILE A 661 -3.34 35.46 -34.05
N ALA A 662 -4.64 35.69 -33.82
CA ALA A 662 -5.72 34.94 -34.45
C ALA A 662 -5.75 35.14 -35.98
N GLU A 663 -5.50 36.36 -36.47
CA GLU A 663 -5.33 36.64 -37.91
C GLU A 663 -4.24 35.76 -38.52
N LYS A 664 -3.04 35.74 -37.91
CA LYS A 664 -1.91 34.96 -38.43
C LYS A 664 -2.13 33.45 -38.36
N LEU A 665 -2.73 32.96 -37.28
CA LEU A 665 -3.11 31.54 -37.17
C LEU A 665 -4.09 31.10 -38.27
N ARG A 666 -5.02 31.99 -38.66
CA ARG A 666 -5.98 31.73 -39.74
C ARG A 666 -5.37 31.83 -41.12
N GLU A 667 -4.55 32.85 -41.36
CA GLU A 667 -3.94 33.10 -42.67
C GLU A 667 -2.91 32.04 -43.04
N VAL A 668 -1.96 31.80 -42.12
CA VAL A 668 -0.76 30.99 -42.36
C VAL A 668 -1.02 29.52 -42.08
N HIS A 669 -1.63 29.21 -40.94
CA HIS A 669 -1.78 27.82 -40.45
C HIS A 669 -3.18 27.24 -40.65
N LYS A 670 -4.12 28.01 -41.24
CA LYS A 670 -5.52 27.63 -41.49
C LYS A 670 -6.24 27.09 -40.26
N LEU A 671 -5.86 27.54 -39.06
CA LEU A 671 -6.48 27.12 -37.81
C LEU A 671 -7.71 27.98 -37.49
N THR A 672 -8.71 27.39 -36.83
CA THR A 672 -9.83 28.16 -36.29
C THR A 672 -9.39 28.85 -35.00
N ALA A 673 -9.36 30.18 -35.03
CA ALA A 673 -8.94 31.01 -33.91
C ALA A 673 -9.93 32.15 -33.66
N VAL A 674 -10.41 32.28 -32.43
CA VAL A 674 -11.41 33.28 -31.99
C VAL A 674 -10.88 34.03 -30.76
N PRO A 675 -10.52 35.31 -30.91
CA PRO A 675 -10.08 36.15 -29.79
C PRO A 675 -11.29 36.66 -28.98
N THR A 676 -11.10 36.81 -27.68
CA THR A 676 -11.99 37.53 -26.75
C THR A 676 -11.21 38.67 -26.08
N ILE A 677 -11.83 39.38 -25.14
CA ILE A 677 -11.15 40.46 -24.41
C ILE A 677 -9.95 39.90 -23.62
N ASP A 678 -10.12 38.76 -22.97
CA ASP A 678 -9.14 38.24 -22.02
C ASP A 678 -8.32 37.07 -22.55
N GLN A 679 -8.77 36.42 -23.61
CA GLN A 679 -8.28 35.11 -24.02
C GLN A 679 -8.34 34.92 -25.53
N LEU A 680 -7.61 33.93 -26.04
CA LEU A 680 -7.68 33.49 -27.42
C LEU A 680 -7.99 31.99 -27.47
N PHE A 681 -9.11 31.61 -28.09
CA PHE A 681 -9.45 30.21 -28.30
C PHE A 681 -8.94 29.73 -29.66
N VAL A 682 -8.30 28.57 -29.69
CA VAL A 682 -7.76 27.95 -30.91
C VAL A 682 -8.19 26.49 -30.95
N LEU A 683 -8.76 26.05 -32.08
CA LEU A 683 -9.05 24.64 -32.32
C LEU A 683 -7.91 24.02 -33.13
N LYS A 684 -7.22 23.03 -32.55
CA LYS A 684 -6.13 22.28 -33.19
C LYS A 684 -6.34 20.80 -32.96
N SER A 685 -6.34 20.01 -34.04
CA SER A 685 -6.50 18.54 -33.99
C SER A 685 -7.76 18.09 -33.23
N GLY A 686 -8.85 18.86 -33.34
CA GLY A 686 -10.11 18.61 -32.63
C GLY A 686 -10.12 18.99 -31.15
N ILE A 687 -9.05 19.61 -30.63
CA ILE A 687 -8.91 20.01 -29.23
C ILE A 687 -8.92 21.53 -29.14
N VAL A 688 -9.67 22.07 -28.18
CA VAL A 688 -9.75 23.53 -27.95
C VAL A 688 -8.66 23.93 -26.95
N PHE A 689 -7.85 24.90 -27.35
CA PHE A 689 -6.85 25.54 -26.51
C PHE A 689 -7.31 26.93 -26.11
N LYS A 690 -7.19 27.25 -24.83
CA LYS A 690 -7.45 28.58 -24.25
C LYS A 690 -6.10 29.26 -23.99
N ILE A 691 -5.72 30.19 -24.86
CA ILE A 691 -4.44 30.91 -24.79
C ILE A 691 -4.63 32.18 -23.96
N VAL A 692 -3.75 32.39 -22.97
CA VAL A 692 -3.72 33.56 -22.10
C VAL A 692 -2.32 34.19 -22.14
N VAL A 693 -2.23 35.48 -22.48
CA VAL A 693 -0.99 36.25 -22.40
C VAL A 693 -0.75 36.65 -20.95
N VAL A 694 0.39 36.23 -20.40
CA VAL A 694 0.84 36.65 -19.07
C VAL A 694 1.74 37.87 -19.22
N ASN A 695 1.24 39.02 -18.77
CA ASN A 695 1.96 40.29 -18.83
C ASN A 695 2.54 40.67 -17.45
N ASP A 696 3.86 40.64 -17.34
CA ASP A 696 4.58 40.92 -16.09
C ASP A 696 4.40 42.38 -15.61
N ARG A 697 4.06 43.33 -16.49
CA ARG A 697 3.83 44.75 -16.10
C ARG A 697 2.62 44.92 -15.17
N ILE A 698 1.58 44.08 -15.32
CA ILE A 698 0.40 44.14 -14.45
C ILE A 698 0.79 43.81 -13.01
N MET A 699 1.70 42.84 -12.80
CA MET A 699 2.21 42.52 -11.48
C MET A 699 2.92 43.72 -10.85
N THR A 700 3.78 44.41 -11.60
CA THR A 700 4.49 45.59 -11.11
C THR A 700 3.52 46.70 -10.69
N ILE A 701 2.48 46.98 -11.48
CA ILE A 701 1.48 48.00 -11.15
C ILE A 701 0.74 47.65 -9.84
N LEU A 702 0.32 46.40 -9.69
CA LEU A 702 -0.38 45.96 -8.47
C LEU A 702 0.53 46.02 -7.23
N GLU A 703 1.84 45.78 -7.40
CA GLU A 703 2.82 45.95 -6.31
C GLU A 703 3.04 47.42 -5.96
N GLU A 704 3.14 48.31 -6.95
CA GLU A 704 3.22 49.75 -6.76
C GLU A 704 1.98 50.31 -6.04
N GLU A 705 0.78 49.87 -6.40
CA GLU A 705 -0.48 50.26 -5.72
C GLU A 705 -0.49 49.84 -4.25
N VAL A 706 -0.08 48.61 -3.96
CA VAL A 706 0.03 48.10 -2.59
C VAL A 706 1.12 48.84 -1.81
N GLN A 707 2.22 49.20 -2.45
CA GLN A 707 3.28 49.97 -1.80
C GLN A 707 2.82 51.40 -1.46
N LYS A 708 2.11 52.09 -2.37
CA LYS A 708 1.50 53.39 -2.07
C LYS A 708 0.57 53.34 -0.86
N LEU A 709 -0.18 52.25 -0.70
CA LEU A 709 -1.02 52.05 0.49
C LEU A 709 -0.19 51.86 1.76
N LYS A 710 0.94 51.13 1.70
CA LYS A 710 1.87 51.01 2.83
C LYS A 710 2.42 52.37 3.23
N ASP A 711 2.85 53.15 2.23
CA ASP A 711 3.44 54.47 2.44
C ASP A 711 2.42 55.46 3.02
N SER A 712 1.12 55.26 2.75
CA SER A 712 0.03 56.04 3.34
C SER A 712 -0.35 55.65 4.78
N GLY A 713 0.33 54.66 5.38
CA GLY A 713 0.10 54.23 6.76
C GLY A 713 -1.05 53.24 6.96
N ALA A 714 -1.53 52.58 5.91
CA ALA A 714 -2.63 51.61 6.00
C ALA A 714 -2.21 50.35 6.79
N THR A 715 -2.97 49.98 7.83
CA THR A 715 -2.63 48.86 8.72
C THR A 715 -3.24 47.51 8.30
N ARG A 716 -4.16 47.49 7.32
CA ARG A 716 -4.93 46.30 6.90
C ARG A 716 -4.88 46.04 5.39
N ILE A 717 -3.66 46.05 4.85
CA ILE A 717 -3.42 46.02 3.41
C ILE A 717 -3.87 44.70 2.79
N GLU A 718 -3.71 43.57 3.48
CA GLU A 718 -4.13 42.27 2.95
C GLU A 718 -5.64 42.15 2.73
N SER A 719 -6.45 42.87 3.51
CA SER A 719 -7.90 42.96 3.35
C SER A 719 -8.36 44.12 2.46
N SER A 720 -7.43 44.98 2.00
CA SER A 720 -7.77 46.03 1.03
C SER A 720 -8.03 45.43 -0.35
N ILE A 721 -8.79 46.14 -1.19
CA ILE A 721 -9.10 45.71 -2.56
C ILE A 721 -7.80 45.50 -3.36
N GLN A 722 -6.84 46.40 -3.22
CA GLN A 722 -5.53 46.36 -3.89
C GLN A 722 -4.71 45.15 -3.42
N GLY A 723 -4.66 44.90 -2.11
CA GLY A 723 -3.99 43.72 -1.56
C GLY A 723 -4.62 42.41 -2.02
N MET A 724 -5.96 42.33 -2.04
CA MET A 724 -6.69 41.18 -2.56
C MET A 724 -6.42 40.95 -4.06
N ARG A 725 -6.42 42.01 -4.88
CA ARG A 725 -6.09 41.94 -6.32
C ARG A 725 -4.67 41.42 -6.54
N LEU A 726 -3.68 41.95 -5.83
CA LEU A 726 -2.29 41.48 -5.92
C LEU A 726 -2.17 40.01 -5.50
N ALA A 727 -2.84 39.61 -4.41
CA ALA A 727 -2.82 38.23 -3.94
C ALA A 727 -3.46 37.26 -4.95
N MET A 728 -4.60 37.62 -5.54
CA MET A 728 -5.26 36.84 -6.60
C MET A 728 -4.36 36.72 -7.85
N TRP A 729 -3.72 37.82 -8.26
CA TRP A 729 -2.81 37.83 -9.39
C TRP A 729 -1.61 36.90 -9.17
N LYS A 730 -0.94 37.03 -8.01
CA LYS A 730 0.19 36.15 -7.62
C LYS A 730 -0.23 34.68 -7.54
N LYS A 731 -1.42 34.39 -7.01
CA LYS A 731 -1.94 33.03 -6.95
C LYS A 731 -2.08 32.42 -8.35
N LYS A 732 -2.76 33.14 -9.26
CA LYS A 732 -3.15 32.62 -10.60
C LYS A 732 -2.04 32.62 -11.64
N PHE A 733 -1.19 33.66 -11.66
CA PHE A 733 -0.21 33.85 -12.74
C PHE A 733 1.24 33.63 -12.33
N VAL A 734 1.52 33.39 -11.04
CA VAL A 734 2.86 33.07 -10.55
C VAL A 734 2.87 31.69 -9.89
N ALA A 735 2.15 31.52 -8.77
CA ALA A 735 2.22 30.30 -7.97
C ALA A 735 1.62 29.08 -8.67
N GLU A 736 0.44 29.22 -9.29
CA GLU A 736 -0.22 28.13 -10.00
C GLU A 736 0.60 27.61 -11.19
N PRO A 737 1.12 28.45 -12.12
CA PRO A 737 2.00 27.99 -13.19
C PRO A 737 3.27 27.27 -12.71
N LEU A 738 3.91 27.76 -11.63
CA LEU A 738 5.09 27.11 -11.06
C LEU A 738 4.76 25.73 -10.48
N LEU A 739 3.67 25.63 -9.70
CA LEU A 739 3.17 24.35 -9.20
C LEU A 739 2.83 23.38 -10.33
N GLN A 740 2.20 23.87 -11.40
CA GLN A 740 1.85 23.07 -12.58
C GLN A 740 3.09 22.53 -13.29
N MET A 741 4.19 23.28 -13.35
CA MET A 741 5.47 22.79 -13.87
C MET A 741 6.02 21.64 -13.02
N SER A 742 6.02 21.79 -11.69
CA SER A 742 6.47 20.72 -10.77
C SER A 742 5.59 19.47 -10.89
N LEU A 743 4.27 19.63 -11.01
CA LEU A 743 3.33 18.53 -11.23
C LEU A 743 3.52 17.85 -12.59
N GLN A 744 3.81 18.62 -13.65
CA GLN A 744 4.13 18.07 -14.96
C GLN A 744 5.41 17.24 -14.89
N SER A 745 6.48 17.76 -14.28
CA SER A 745 7.73 17.02 -14.07
C SER A 745 7.48 15.73 -13.28
N PHE A 746 6.73 15.80 -12.19
CA PHE A 746 6.37 14.64 -11.39
C PHE A 746 5.60 13.58 -12.18
N SER A 747 4.63 14.00 -13.00
CA SER A 747 3.84 13.08 -13.84
C SER A 747 4.69 12.30 -14.84
N THR A 748 5.80 12.90 -15.32
CA THR A 748 6.70 12.24 -16.27
C THR A 748 7.61 11.21 -15.60
N SER A 749 8.01 11.44 -14.34
CA SER A 749 8.81 10.49 -13.57
C SER A 749 7.97 9.40 -12.91
N HIS A 750 6.69 9.67 -12.62
CA HIS A 750 5.81 8.76 -11.88
C HIS A 750 4.62 8.31 -12.73
N LYS A 751 4.79 7.19 -13.45
CA LYS A 751 3.83 6.64 -14.42
C LYS A 751 2.38 6.50 -13.90
N PHE A 752 2.20 6.22 -12.62
CA PHE A 752 0.89 5.96 -12.03
C PHE A 752 0.20 7.20 -11.44
N PHE A 753 0.88 8.34 -11.41
CA PHE A 753 0.36 9.60 -10.86
C PHE A 753 -0.97 9.99 -11.50
N GLY A 754 -1.01 10.14 -12.83
CA GLY A 754 -2.22 10.58 -13.56
C GLY A 754 -3.42 9.67 -13.30
N SER A 755 -3.25 8.36 -13.48
CA SER A 755 -4.30 7.36 -13.22
C SER A 755 -4.81 7.35 -11.78
N THR A 756 -3.93 7.63 -10.81
CA THR A 756 -4.31 7.68 -9.39
C THR A 756 -5.11 8.95 -9.10
N VAL A 757 -4.73 10.09 -9.68
CA VAL A 757 -5.51 11.34 -9.55
C VAL A 757 -6.87 11.20 -10.22
N GLN A 758 -6.95 10.59 -11.40
CA GLN A 758 -8.22 10.34 -12.09
C GLN A 758 -9.16 9.47 -11.24
N LEU A 759 -8.65 8.36 -10.69
CA LEU A 759 -9.42 7.52 -9.77
C LEU A 759 -9.84 8.29 -8.52
N PHE A 760 -8.94 9.08 -7.93
CA PHE A 760 -9.24 9.86 -6.74
C PHE A 760 -10.33 10.91 -6.99
N LYS A 761 -10.28 11.61 -8.14
CA LYS A 761 -11.33 12.54 -8.58
C LYS A 761 -12.68 11.85 -8.76
N LYS A 762 -12.72 10.69 -9.44
CA LYS A 762 -13.94 9.87 -9.58
C LYS A 762 -14.49 9.42 -8.22
N TRP A 763 -13.61 8.96 -7.34
CA TRP A 763 -13.98 8.53 -6.00
C TRP A 763 -14.52 9.69 -5.16
N LEU A 764 -13.85 10.84 -5.12
CA LEU A 764 -14.35 12.06 -4.48
C LEU A 764 -15.69 12.50 -5.05
N GLY A 765 -15.88 12.39 -6.37
CA GLY A 765 -17.14 12.61 -7.06
C GLY A 765 -18.25 11.73 -6.52
N SER A 766 -18.03 10.41 -6.44
CA SER A 766 -19.01 9.46 -5.89
C SER A 766 -19.36 9.70 -4.42
N LYS A 767 -18.48 10.37 -3.65
CA LYS A 767 -18.75 10.76 -2.26
C LYS A 767 -19.34 12.16 -2.14
N LEU A 768 -19.64 12.81 -3.27
CA LEU A 768 -20.09 14.19 -3.41
C LEU A 768 -19.14 15.21 -2.73
N LEU A 769 -17.84 14.89 -2.67
CA LEU A 769 -16.81 15.73 -2.05
C LEU A 769 -15.99 16.51 -3.07
N SER A 770 -16.09 16.17 -4.36
CA SER A 770 -15.27 16.77 -5.43
C SER A 770 -15.38 18.30 -5.53
N GLY A 771 -16.55 18.88 -5.25
CA GLY A 771 -16.75 20.35 -5.23
C GLY A 771 -16.11 21.07 -4.04
N HIS A 772 -15.65 20.33 -3.02
CA HIS A 772 -15.08 20.90 -1.79
C HIS A 772 -13.56 20.72 -1.69
N LEU A 773 -12.89 20.31 -2.75
CA LEU A 773 -11.43 20.21 -2.80
C LEU A 773 -10.91 20.93 -4.05
N ASN A 774 -9.81 21.67 -3.88
CA ASN A 774 -9.12 22.27 -5.03
C ASN A 774 -8.37 21.20 -5.82
N ASP A 775 -8.44 21.25 -7.15
CA ASP A 775 -7.79 20.27 -8.04
C ASP A 775 -6.26 20.17 -7.80
N HIS A 776 -5.58 21.28 -7.46
CA HIS A 776 -4.16 21.25 -7.11
C HIS A 776 -3.89 20.51 -5.80
N ILE A 777 -4.79 20.62 -4.82
CA ILE A 777 -4.68 19.92 -3.55
C ILE A 777 -4.91 18.42 -3.74
N ILE A 778 -5.88 18.05 -4.59
CA ILE A 778 -6.11 16.66 -4.98
C ILE A 778 -4.82 16.05 -5.55
N GLU A 779 -4.16 16.77 -6.47
CA GLU A 779 -2.89 16.32 -7.06
C GLU A 779 -1.74 16.27 -6.04
N LEU A 780 -1.58 17.29 -5.20
CA LEU A 780 -0.54 17.34 -4.15
C LEU A 780 -0.69 16.23 -3.11
N LEU A 781 -1.91 15.82 -2.77
CA LEU A 781 -2.17 14.68 -1.88
C LEU A 781 -1.66 13.37 -2.50
N VAL A 782 -1.83 13.20 -3.81
CA VAL A 782 -1.30 12.03 -4.53
C VAL A 782 0.22 12.08 -4.60
N VAL A 783 0.83 13.25 -4.85
CA VAL A 783 2.29 13.43 -4.77
C VAL A 783 2.79 13.01 -3.39
N ALA A 784 2.19 13.51 -2.31
CA ALA A 784 2.60 13.16 -0.95
C ALA A 784 2.50 11.66 -0.64
N ALA A 785 1.49 10.98 -1.19
CA ALA A 785 1.31 9.54 -1.01
C ALA A 785 2.34 8.69 -1.78
N ILE A 786 2.71 9.13 -2.99
CA ILE A 786 3.69 8.43 -3.85
C ILE A 786 5.12 8.70 -3.38
N SER A 787 5.47 9.97 -3.12
CA SER A 787 6.81 10.43 -2.72
C SER A 787 7.18 10.13 -1.26
N LYS A 788 6.39 9.31 -0.57
CA LYS A 788 6.61 9.02 0.85
C LYS A 788 7.92 8.25 1.04
N ARG A 789 8.86 8.83 1.79
CA ARG A 789 10.16 8.22 2.10
C ARG A 789 10.04 7.19 3.24
N GLY A 790 10.94 6.22 3.28
CA GLY A 790 10.96 5.15 4.30
C GLY A 790 10.11 3.92 3.93
N SER A 791 9.61 3.86 2.71
CA SER A 791 8.96 2.69 2.12
C SER A 791 9.24 2.67 0.62
N VAL A 792 9.29 1.47 0.04
CA VAL A 792 9.46 1.27 -1.40
C VAL A 792 8.36 2.05 -2.17
N GLU A 793 8.67 2.80 -3.22
CA GLU A 793 7.69 3.64 -3.96
C GLU A 793 6.53 2.83 -4.58
N PRO A 794 5.26 3.24 -4.65
CA PRO A 794 4.21 2.43 -5.32
C PRO A 794 4.42 2.29 -6.84
N GLN A 795 4.12 1.12 -7.43
CA GLN A 795 4.27 0.84 -8.87
C GLN A 795 2.95 0.37 -9.51
N SER A 796 1.82 0.84 -8.99
CA SER A 796 0.51 0.67 -9.62
C SER A 796 -0.48 1.70 -9.10
N THR A 797 -1.57 1.92 -9.85
CA THR A 797 -2.71 2.70 -9.35
C THR A 797 -3.29 2.11 -8.06
N TRP A 798 -3.27 0.79 -7.89
CA TRP A 798 -3.74 0.09 -6.68
C TRP A 798 -2.91 0.49 -5.46
N SER A 799 -1.58 0.37 -5.53
CA SER A 799 -0.70 0.67 -4.40
C SER A 799 -0.64 2.18 -4.12
N SER A 800 -0.61 3.02 -5.16
CA SER A 800 -0.68 4.49 -5.01
C SER A 800 -1.98 4.95 -4.36
N PHE A 801 -3.13 4.41 -4.78
CA PHE A 801 -4.44 4.75 -4.20
C PHE A 801 -4.57 4.24 -2.76
N SER A 802 -4.10 3.03 -2.46
CA SER A 802 -4.07 2.50 -1.09
C SER A 802 -3.25 3.40 -0.15
N ARG A 803 -2.08 3.89 -0.61
CA ARG A 803 -1.26 4.83 0.16
C ARG A 803 -1.93 6.17 0.36
N LEU A 804 -2.60 6.69 -0.67
CA LEU A 804 -3.36 7.93 -0.57
C LEU A 804 -4.48 7.81 0.48
N LEU A 805 -5.27 6.74 0.43
CA LEU A 805 -6.32 6.52 1.43
C LEU A 805 -5.74 6.36 2.84
N THR A 806 -4.61 5.66 2.96
CA THR A 806 -3.90 5.54 4.24
C THR A 806 -3.48 6.91 4.75
N LEU A 807 -2.80 7.72 3.93
CA LEU A 807 -2.41 9.10 4.25
C LEU A 807 -3.61 9.93 4.71
N LEU A 808 -4.72 9.92 3.96
CA LEU A 808 -5.93 10.66 4.33
C LEU A 808 -6.49 10.22 5.68
N SER A 809 -6.45 8.92 5.95
CA SER A 809 -7.05 8.32 7.14
C SER A 809 -6.23 8.45 8.41
N THR A 810 -4.90 8.54 8.30
CA THR A 810 -3.96 8.49 9.43
C THR A 810 -3.21 9.80 9.67
N HIS A 811 -3.09 10.69 8.67
CA HIS A 811 -2.36 11.96 8.85
C HIS A 811 -3.02 12.83 9.93
N PRO A 812 -2.26 13.34 10.91
CA PRO A 812 -2.82 14.12 12.01
C PRO A 812 -3.02 15.59 11.61
N TRP A 813 -4.05 15.84 10.79
CA TRP A 813 -4.37 17.14 10.19
C TRP A 813 -4.43 18.33 11.17
N SER A 814 -4.84 18.09 12.42
CA SER A 814 -4.95 19.15 13.43
C SER A 814 -3.60 19.58 14.01
N SER A 815 -2.62 18.68 14.07
CA SER A 815 -1.36 18.90 14.79
C SER A 815 -0.12 18.98 13.90
N ARG A 816 -0.17 18.51 12.65
CA ARG A 816 0.96 18.62 11.71
C ARG A 816 0.52 19.06 10.31
N PRO A 817 1.27 19.97 9.65
CA PRO A 817 1.05 20.26 8.24
C PRO A 817 1.47 19.07 7.38
N LEU A 818 0.86 18.92 6.21
CA LEU A 818 1.35 17.98 5.20
C LEU A 818 2.41 18.68 4.35
N VAL A 819 3.66 18.25 4.42
CA VAL A 819 4.76 18.78 3.60
C VAL A 819 4.94 17.90 2.37
N VAL A 820 4.78 18.49 1.19
CA VAL A 820 4.87 17.80 -0.10
C VAL A 820 6.25 18.01 -0.71
N ASP A 821 6.83 16.92 -1.20
CA ASP A 821 8.15 16.88 -1.81
C ASP A 821 8.06 16.24 -3.21
N PHE A 822 8.53 16.99 -4.20
CA PHE A 822 8.56 16.57 -5.61
C PHE A 822 9.86 15.82 -5.98
N GLY A 823 10.85 15.77 -5.08
CA GLY A 823 12.12 15.06 -5.26
C GLY A 823 13.23 15.85 -5.98
N LEU A 824 12.92 17.00 -6.60
CA LEU A 824 13.91 17.82 -7.31
C LEU A 824 14.86 18.56 -6.35
N LYS A 825 14.29 19.16 -5.30
CA LYS A 825 15.02 19.76 -4.17
C LYS A 825 14.36 19.31 -2.89
N SER A 826 15.02 18.40 -2.18
CA SER A 826 14.49 17.88 -0.93
C SER A 826 14.53 18.94 0.17
N TRP A 827 13.45 19.09 0.93
CA TRP A 827 13.44 19.93 2.13
C TRP A 827 14.45 19.42 3.16
N THR A 828 15.29 20.31 3.70
CA THR A 828 16.19 19.94 4.81
C THR A 828 15.42 19.80 6.12
N GLU A 829 16.00 19.13 7.12
CA GLU A 829 15.35 18.99 8.43
C GLU A 829 15.16 20.34 9.13
N GLU A 830 16.12 21.25 8.98
CA GLU A 830 16.03 22.61 9.51
C GLU A 830 14.91 23.41 8.84
N GLU A 831 14.76 23.28 7.52
CA GLU A 831 13.66 23.92 6.79
C GLU A 831 12.31 23.37 7.24
N ARG A 832 12.17 22.05 7.38
CA ARG A 832 10.94 21.42 7.88
C ARG A 832 10.62 21.87 9.32
N SER A 833 11.62 21.91 10.20
CA SER A 833 11.44 22.38 11.57
C SER A 833 10.92 23.82 11.63
N LYS A 834 11.50 24.73 10.82
CA LYS A 834 11.03 26.12 10.71
C LYS A 834 9.59 26.20 10.18
N LEU A 835 9.22 25.33 9.23
CA LEU A 835 7.85 25.27 8.70
C LEU A 835 6.86 24.80 9.78
N GLU A 836 7.21 23.79 10.57
CA GLU A 836 6.38 23.30 11.67
C GLU A 836 6.25 24.32 12.81
N GLU A 837 7.34 24.98 13.20
CA GLU A 837 7.30 26.06 14.21
C GLU A 837 6.36 27.18 13.76
N LYS A 838 6.45 27.57 12.48
CA LYS A 838 5.55 28.56 11.88
C LYS A 838 4.11 28.08 11.86
N PHE A 839 3.88 26.81 11.52
CA PHE A 839 2.54 26.20 11.54
C PHE A 839 1.94 26.26 12.94
N ILE A 840 2.69 25.89 13.99
CA ILE A 840 2.22 25.92 15.38
C ILE A 840 1.82 27.34 15.78
N LYS A 841 2.67 28.33 15.50
CA LYS A 841 2.40 29.76 15.79
C LYS A 841 1.14 30.27 15.08
N MET A 842 0.93 29.84 13.83
CA MET A 842 -0.16 30.31 12.98
C MET A 842 -1.43 29.44 13.06
N ARG A 843 -1.39 28.31 13.78
CA ARG A 843 -2.45 27.31 13.79
C ARG A 843 -3.86 27.87 14.01
N PRO A 844 -4.10 28.85 14.92
CA PRO A 844 -5.44 29.40 15.17
C PRO A 844 -6.10 30.05 13.95
N ILE A 845 -5.32 30.50 12.97
CA ILE A 845 -5.83 31.20 11.77
C ILE A 845 -5.66 30.37 10.48
N LEU A 846 -5.03 29.20 10.56
CA LEU A 846 -4.82 28.31 9.43
C LEU A 846 -6.04 27.41 9.19
N PRO A 847 -6.31 27.05 7.92
CA PRO A 847 -7.41 26.13 7.59
C PRO A 847 -7.22 24.75 8.22
N PRO A 848 -8.28 23.92 8.30
CA PRO A 848 -8.19 22.56 8.83
C PRO A 848 -7.18 21.67 8.09
N MET A 849 -7.09 21.81 6.76
CA MET A 849 -6.10 21.14 5.92
C MET A 849 -5.02 22.13 5.53
N VAL A 850 -3.76 21.85 5.90
CA VAL A 850 -2.59 22.66 5.53
C VAL A 850 -1.63 21.81 4.70
N VAL A 851 -1.39 22.22 3.46
CA VAL A 851 -0.55 21.49 2.48
C VAL A 851 0.59 22.38 2.01
N ILE A 852 1.76 22.19 2.61
CA ILE A 852 2.97 22.97 2.34
C ILE A 852 3.69 22.38 1.14
N HIS A 853 4.10 23.25 0.21
CA HIS A 853 4.96 22.94 -0.93
C HIS A 853 5.84 24.15 -1.27
N GLU A 854 6.73 24.03 -2.26
CA GLU A 854 7.76 25.05 -2.55
C GLU A 854 7.17 26.45 -2.76
N GLU A 855 6.06 26.52 -3.49
CA GLU A 855 5.36 27.77 -3.84
C GLU A 855 4.36 28.25 -2.77
N ASP A 856 4.13 27.47 -1.70
CA ASP A 856 3.25 27.83 -0.59
C ASP A 856 3.76 27.28 0.74
N ARG A 857 4.66 28.02 1.35
CA ARG A 857 5.25 27.70 2.66
C ARG A 857 4.30 27.86 3.85
N LEU A 858 3.12 28.47 3.66
CA LEU A 858 2.06 28.50 4.69
C LEU A 858 1.06 27.36 4.51
N GLY A 859 0.97 26.82 3.30
CA GLY A 859 0.10 25.71 2.93
C GLY A 859 -1.40 26.03 2.95
N SER A 860 -1.75 27.32 2.85
CA SER A 860 -3.14 27.82 2.88
C SER A 860 -3.62 28.40 1.55
N LYS A 861 -2.76 28.60 0.55
CA LYS A 861 -3.08 29.31 -0.71
C LYS A 861 -4.20 28.64 -1.50
N PHE A 862 -4.27 27.31 -1.46
CA PHE A 862 -5.30 26.50 -2.12
C PHE A 862 -6.24 25.77 -1.15
N THR A 863 -6.06 25.92 0.17
CA THR A 863 -6.91 25.28 1.19
C THR A 863 -7.67 26.26 2.10
N ARG A 864 -7.46 27.58 1.96
CA ARG A 864 -8.06 28.60 2.86
C ARG A 864 -9.58 28.54 2.93
N GLU A 865 -10.24 28.31 1.80
CA GLU A 865 -11.70 28.26 1.71
C GLU A 865 -12.25 26.85 1.93
N ASN A 866 -11.57 25.85 1.36
CA ASN A 866 -12.00 24.46 1.34
C ASN A 866 -10.78 23.52 1.35
N PRO A 867 -10.85 22.35 2.01
CA PRO A 867 -12.03 21.80 2.68
C PRO A 867 -12.26 22.40 4.07
N GLN A 868 -13.53 22.60 4.42
CA GLN A 868 -13.95 22.91 5.79
C GLN A 868 -13.76 21.70 6.72
N GLY A 869 -13.74 21.92 8.03
CA GLY A 869 -13.46 20.86 9.02
C GLY A 869 -14.40 19.66 8.92
N ILE A 870 -15.69 19.91 8.66
CA ILE A 870 -16.69 18.85 8.47
C ILE A 870 -16.44 18.02 7.20
N VAL A 871 -16.01 18.67 6.12
CA VAL A 871 -15.63 18.02 4.85
C VAL A 871 -14.39 17.16 5.06
N LEU A 872 -13.38 17.68 5.76
CA LEU A 872 -12.16 16.94 6.08
C LEU A 872 -12.44 15.71 6.96
N ASN A 873 -13.26 15.86 8.00
CA ASN A 873 -13.66 14.73 8.86
C ASN A 873 -14.41 13.66 8.07
N ARG A 874 -15.30 14.08 7.16
CA ARG A 874 -16.01 13.16 6.27
C ARG A 874 -15.04 12.46 5.31
N LEU A 875 -14.10 13.18 4.71
CA LEU A 875 -13.05 12.62 3.84
C LEU A 875 -12.24 11.54 4.54
N VAL A 876 -11.79 11.81 5.78
CA VAL A 876 -11.07 10.84 6.63
C VAL A 876 -11.92 9.60 6.89
N ALA A 877 -13.19 9.78 7.24
CA ALA A 877 -14.10 8.67 7.52
C ALA A 877 -14.34 7.78 6.28
N VAL A 878 -14.65 8.38 5.12
CA VAL A 878 -14.87 7.59 3.89
C VAL A 878 -13.58 6.95 3.38
N ALA A 879 -12.41 7.53 3.63
CA ALA A 879 -11.12 6.91 3.31
C ALA A 879 -10.87 5.64 4.14
N LYS A 880 -11.22 5.65 5.44
CA LYS A 880 -11.15 4.45 6.30
C LYS A 880 -12.08 3.34 5.82
N GLU A 881 -13.31 3.68 5.42
CA GLU A 881 -14.25 2.69 4.87
C GLU A 881 -13.79 2.14 3.52
N ALA A 882 -13.18 2.97 2.66
CA ALA A 882 -12.58 2.49 1.41
C ALA A 882 -11.44 1.50 1.65
N LEU A 883 -10.56 1.74 2.63
CA LEU A 883 -9.51 0.78 3.00
C LEU A 883 -10.08 -0.55 3.48
N LYS A 884 -11.11 -0.54 4.33
CA LYS A 884 -11.81 -1.77 4.77
C LYS A 884 -12.42 -2.53 3.60
N LEU A 885 -12.99 -1.83 2.62
CA LEU A 885 -13.54 -2.45 1.42
C LEU A 885 -12.44 -3.09 0.55
N MET A 886 -11.29 -2.43 0.39
CA MET A 886 -10.13 -3.00 -0.31
C MET A 886 -9.57 -4.22 0.42
N GLU A 887 -9.53 -4.20 1.75
CA GLU A 887 -9.15 -5.35 2.57
C GLU A 887 -10.10 -6.52 2.37
N LYS A 888 -11.42 -6.27 2.44
CA LYS A 888 -12.46 -7.26 2.19
C LYS A 888 -12.36 -7.84 0.78
N GLN A 889 -12.06 -7.02 -0.23
CA GLN A 889 -11.82 -7.49 -1.60
C GLN A 889 -10.61 -8.40 -1.69
N THR A 890 -9.58 -8.13 -0.90
CA THR A 890 -8.32 -8.87 -0.97
C THR A 890 -8.39 -10.21 -0.23
N ILE A 891 -8.91 -10.19 0.98
CA ILE A 891 -8.91 -11.33 1.92
C ILE A 891 -10.19 -12.17 1.80
N GLY A 892 -11.32 -11.52 1.49
CA GLY A 892 -12.64 -12.16 1.48
C GLY A 892 -12.74 -13.31 0.47
N GLU A 893 -13.58 -14.29 0.77
CA GLU A 893 -13.72 -15.51 -0.04
C GLU A 893 -14.09 -15.21 -1.49
N LYS A 894 -15.11 -14.38 -1.70
CA LYS A 894 -15.59 -13.96 -3.02
C LYS A 894 -14.95 -12.65 -3.46
N SER A 895 -14.70 -12.49 -4.75
CA SER A 895 -14.33 -11.21 -5.33
C SER A 895 -15.57 -10.31 -5.43
N ILE A 896 -15.41 -9.07 -5.01
CA ILE A 896 -16.37 -7.98 -5.12
C ILE A 896 -15.98 -7.15 -6.35
N ASP A 897 -16.95 -6.53 -7.00
CA ASP A 897 -16.69 -5.42 -7.91
C ASP A 897 -16.22 -4.21 -7.08
N LEU A 898 -14.91 -4.11 -6.89
CA LEU A 898 -14.32 -3.08 -6.04
C LEU A 898 -14.50 -1.70 -6.64
N GLU A 899 -14.38 -1.55 -7.96
CA GLU A 899 -14.56 -0.26 -8.63
C GLU A 899 -16.00 0.26 -8.44
N ALA A 900 -17.00 -0.57 -8.74
CA ALA A 900 -18.39 -0.17 -8.52
C ALA A 900 -18.66 0.15 -7.05
N SER A 901 -18.14 -0.67 -6.12
CA SER A 901 -18.32 -0.47 -4.68
C SER A 901 -17.64 0.83 -4.19
N LEU A 902 -16.43 1.13 -4.67
CA LEU A 902 -15.71 2.37 -4.35
C LEU A 902 -16.44 3.59 -4.92
N LEU A 903 -16.99 3.47 -6.12
CA LEU A 903 -17.66 4.55 -6.85
C LEU A 903 -19.18 4.63 -6.58
N THR A 904 -19.69 3.85 -5.63
CA THR A 904 -21.11 3.92 -5.23
C THR A 904 -21.40 5.22 -4.48
N GLU A 905 -22.47 5.90 -4.87
CA GLU A 905 -22.98 7.10 -4.18
C GLU A 905 -23.73 6.71 -2.90
N ASN A 906 -23.50 7.45 -1.81
CA ASN A 906 -24.25 7.29 -0.56
C ASN A 906 -24.93 8.62 -0.20
N LEU A 907 -26.25 8.64 -0.35
CA LEU A 907 -27.08 9.82 -0.10
C LEU A 907 -27.68 9.87 1.32
N ALA A 908 -27.49 8.82 2.13
CA ALA A 908 -28.05 8.74 3.50
C ALA A 908 -27.56 9.85 4.47
N PRO A 909 -26.33 10.39 4.36
CA PRO A 909 -25.87 11.41 5.29
C PRO A 909 -26.55 12.77 5.16
N TYR A 910 -27.23 13.07 4.06
CA TYR A 910 -27.76 14.39 3.74
C TYR A 910 -29.19 14.59 4.25
N ASP A 911 -29.53 15.85 4.56
CA ASP A 911 -30.84 16.22 5.11
C ASP A 911 -31.89 16.38 4.00
N ALA A 912 -31.46 16.86 2.83
CA ALA A 912 -32.25 16.90 1.60
C ALA A 912 -31.39 16.55 0.38
N ILE A 913 -32.04 16.14 -0.70
CA ILE A 913 -31.41 15.80 -1.99
C ILE A 913 -32.06 16.63 -3.09
N ILE A 914 -31.24 17.29 -3.90
CA ILE A 914 -31.67 17.94 -5.14
C ILE A 914 -31.39 16.96 -6.27
N HIS A 915 -32.43 16.57 -6.99
CA HIS A 915 -32.36 15.71 -8.17
C HIS A 915 -32.18 16.58 -9.42
N LEU A 916 -31.11 16.33 -10.16
CA LEU A 916 -30.76 17.10 -11.36
C LEU A 916 -31.37 16.48 -12.60
N GLU A 917 -31.81 17.33 -13.53
CA GLU A 917 -32.25 16.92 -14.84
C GLU A 917 -31.11 16.20 -15.60
N PRO A 918 -31.32 14.99 -16.15
CA PRO A 918 -30.27 14.25 -16.86
C PRO A 918 -29.68 14.98 -18.06
N ALA A 919 -30.40 15.96 -18.62
CA ALA A 919 -29.93 16.82 -19.70
C ALA A 919 -28.95 17.91 -19.21
N ALA A 920 -29.08 18.37 -17.96
CA ALA A 920 -28.20 19.37 -17.36
C ALA A 920 -26.86 18.80 -16.90
N VAL A 921 -26.79 17.49 -16.65
CA VAL A 921 -25.55 16.78 -16.30
C VAL A 921 -24.72 16.53 -17.57
N VAL A 922 -23.90 17.52 -17.93
CA VAL A 922 -23.14 17.55 -19.20
C VAL A 922 -21.84 16.75 -19.18
N ARG A 923 -21.35 16.33 -18.00
CA ARG A 923 -20.09 15.58 -17.81
C ARG A 923 -20.31 14.07 -17.64
N LYS A 924 -21.22 13.47 -18.41
CA LYS A 924 -21.58 12.05 -18.31
C LYS A 924 -20.84 11.13 -19.29
N LYS A 925 -20.75 9.84 -18.94
CA LYS A 925 -20.03 8.80 -19.69
C LYS A 925 -20.53 8.58 -21.13
N ALA A 926 -21.82 8.76 -21.40
CA ALA A 926 -22.45 8.49 -22.71
C ALA A 926 -21.96 9.36 -23.89
N LEU A 927 -21.04 10.32 -23.66
CA LEU A 927 -20.53 11.27 -24.67
C LEU A 927 -19.12 10.91 -25.20
N MET A 928 -18.69 9.66 -24.97
CA MET A 928 -17.36 9.10 -25.29
C MET A 928 -16.95 9.13 -26.76
N GLU A 929 -17.90 9.16 -27.69
CA GLU A 929 -17.62 8.83 -29.10
C GLU A 929 -17.12 10.01 -29.94
N ARG A 930 -16.85 11.18 -29.34
CA ARG A 930 -16.33 12.32 -30.10
C ARG A 930 -14.93 12.00 -30.62
N ARG A 931 -14.78 12.08 -31.95
CA ARG A 931 -13.51 11.94 -32.68
C ARG A 931 -13.19 13.25 -33.40
N PRO A 932 -11.90 13.54 -33.66
CA PRO A 932 -11.56 14.65 -34.54
C PRO A 932 -12.20 14.42 -35.92
N LEU A 933 -12.77 15.49 -36.49
CA LEU A 933 -13.28 15.46 -37.86
C LEU A 933 -12.12 15.11 -38.83
N PRO A 934 -12.36 14.29 -39.87
CA PRO A 934 -11.38 14.07 -40.94
C PRO A 934 -10.97 15.38 -41.61
N GLU A 935 -9.72 15.49 -42.06
CA GLU A 935 -9.18 16.72 -42.68
C GLU A 935 -9.98 17.19 -43.92
N ASN A 936 -10.68 16.27 -44.60
CA ASN A 936 -11.49 16.55 -45.79
C ASN A 936 -13.01 16.62 -45.51
N SER A 937 -13.44 16.90 -44.28
CA SER A 937 -14.88 16.93 -43.95
C SER A 937 -15.61 18.14 -44.56
N LYS A 938 -16.87 17.96 -44.96
CA LYS A 938 -17.77 19.06 -45.39
C LYS A 938 -18.20 19.98 -44.23
N PHE A 939 -17.83 19.65 -42.99
CA PHE A 939 -18.18 20.39 -41.79
C PHE A 939 -17.06 21.40 -41.45
N GLN A 940 -17.44 22.65 -41.19
CA GLN A 940 -16.47 23.65 -40.73
C GLN A 940 -16.06 23.37 -39.28
N HIS A 941 -14.76 23.41 -39.04
CA HIS A 941 -14.16 23.35 -37.71
C HIS A 941 -14.50 24.62 -36.91
N LYS A 942 -15.67 24.68 -36.26
CA LYS A 942 -16.06 25.79 -35.36
C LYS A 942 -15.61 25.51 -33.93
N ILE A 943 -15.27 26.57 -33.20
CA ILE A 943 -15.04 26.48 -31.76
C ILE A 943 -16.41 26.30 -31.06
N PRO A 944 -16.63 25.22 -30.29
CA PRO A 944 -17.90 24.98 -29.61
C PRO A 944 -18.07 25.95 -28.42
N VAL A 945 -19.25 25.92 -27.78
CA VAL A 945 -19.40 26.48 -26.44
C VAL A 945 -18.47 25.69 -25.49
N VAL A 946 -17.54 26.39 -24.87
CA VAL A 946 -16.49 25.80 -24.02
C VAL A 946 -16.77 26.00 -22.55
N GLU A 947 -16.42 25.02 -21.73
CA GLU A 947 -16.44 25.08 -20.26
C GLU A 947 -17.79 25.44 -19.61
N LEU A 948 -18.91 25.41 -20.35
CA LEU A 948 -20.25 25.63 -19.79
C LEU A 948 -20.75 24.36 -19.09
N ASP A 949 -20.92 24.45 -17.77
CA ASP A 949 -21.54 23.42 -16.94
C ASP A 949 -22.68 24.04 -16.11
N PRO A 950 -23.95 23.74 -16.45
CA PRO A 950 -25.11 24.28 -15.73
C PRO A 950 -25.13 23.90 -14.24
N VAL A 951 -24.58 22.75 -13.87
CA VAL A 951 -24.59 22.26 -12.48
C VAL A 951 -23.58 23.04 -11.65
N ASP A 952 -22.39 23.32 -12.19
CA ASP A 952 -21.40 24.16 -11.50
C ASP A 952 -21.95 25.58 -11.27
N GLU A 953 -22.64 26.16 -12.25
CA GLU A 953 -23.28 27.48 -12.11
C GLU A 953 -24.43 27.45 -11.09
N LEU A 954 -25.28 26.42 -11.13
CA LEU A 954 -26.34 26.24 -10.12
C LEU A 954 -25.75 26.19 -8.71
N VAL A 955 -24.71 25.39 -8.48
CA VAL A 955 -24.07 25.28 -7.17
C VAL A 955 -23.44 26.61 -6.74
N TYR A 956 -22.86 27.38 -7.67
CA TYR A 956 -22.39 28.73 -7.39
C TYR A 956 -23.51 29.64 -6.88
N GLN A 957 -24.65 29.68 -7.57
CA GLN A 957 -25.83 30.45 -7.16
C GLN A 957 -26.40 29.97 -5.82
N LEU A 958 -26.49 28.64 -5.61
CA LEU A 958 -26.95 28.06 -4.36
C LEU A 958 -26.08 28.47 -3.18
N ASN A 959 -24.75 28.46 -3.35
CA ASN A 959 -23.85 28.95 -2.31
C ASN A 959 -24.05 30.45 -2.06
N ASN A 960 -24.15 31.29 -3.09
CA ASN A 960 -24.39 32.71 -2.91
C ASN A 960 -25.69 33.02 -2.14
N SER A 961 -26.75 32.25 -2.39
CA SER A 961 -28.06 32.46 -1.78
C SER A 961 -28.23 31.82 -0.40
N PHE A 962 -27.66 30.63 -0.18
CA PHE A 962 -28.01 29.78 0.98
C PHE A 962 -26.81 29.28 1.79
N GLN A 963 -25.56 29.64 1.46
CA GLN A 963 -24.38 29.19 2.20
C GLN A 963 -24.41 29.58 3.68
N SER A 964 -25.16 30.61 4.07
CA SER A 964 -25.32 30.99 5.49
C SER A 964 -25.97 29.88 6.32
N VAL A 965 -26.90 29.12 5.74
CA VAL A 965 -27.74 28.11 6.44
C VAL A 965 -27.53 26.68 5.96
N ALA A 966 -26.97 26.45 4.79
CA ALA A 966 -26.80 25.13 4.20
C ALA A 966 -25.42 24.94 3.53
N MET A 967 -25.06 23.69 3.27
CA MET A 967 -23.92 23.28 2.46
C MET A 967 -24.36 22.32 1.37
N PHE A 968 -23.79 22.49 0.17
CA PHE A 968 -24.16 21.76 -1.04
C PHE A 968 -23.01 20.86 -1.50
N PHE A 969 -23.26 19.56 -1.50
CA PHE A 969 -22.28 18.51 -1.82
C PHE A 969 -22.65 17.87 -3.16
N TYR A 970 -21.73 17.85 -4.12
CA TYR A 970 -22.03 17.32 -5.45
C TYR A 970 -20.83 16.67 -6.13
N ASN A 971 -21.13 15.93 -7.20
CA ASN A 971 -20.14 15.32 -8.08
C ASN A 971 -19.88 16.23 -9.29
N LYS A 972 -18.75 16.95 -9.26
CA LYS A 972 -18.24 17.81 -10.35
C LYS A 972 -17.98 17.05 -11.65
N TYR A 973 -17.93 15.71 -11.62
CA TYR A 973 -17.61 14.87 -12.77
C TYR A 973 -18.82 14.05 -13.27
N GLY A 974 -20.03 14.59 -13.11
CA GLY A 974 -21.23 14.07 -13.78
C GLY A 974 -22.20 13.27 -12.91
N GLY A 975 -22.39 13.63 -11.64
CA GLY A 975 -23.44 13.04 -10.81
C GLY A 975 -24.80 13.71 -11.01
N HIS A 976 -25.85 12.98 -10.66
CA HIS A 976 -27.25 13.40 -10.84
C HIS A 976 -27.88 14.00 -9.58
N HIS A 977 -27.13 14.10 -8.48
CA HIS A 977 -27.63 14.51 -7.19
C HIS A 977 -26.74 15.60 -6.57
N ILE A 978 -27.37 16.56 -5.89
CA ILE A 978 -26.71 17.46 -4.95
C ILE A 978 -27.27 17.15 -3.55
N GLY A 979 -26.39 16.75 -2.63
CA GLY A 979 -26.73 16.55 -1.23
C GLY A 979 -26.72 17.88 -0.47
N VAL A 980 -27.79 18.17 0.24
CA VAL A 980 -27.94 19.36 1.08
C VAL A 980 -27.77 18.96 2.54
N MET A 981 -26.92 19.70 3.26
CA MET A 981 -26.79 19.57 4.71
C MET A 981 -27.04 20.92 5.36
N PHE A 982 -28.06 21.01 6.21
CA PHE A 982 -28.36 22.24 6.94
C PHE A 982 -27.39 22.40 8.10
N LYS A 983 -27.01 23.65 8.39
CA LYS A 983 -26.08 23.96 9.46
C LYS A 983 -26.81 23.87 10.80
N PRO A 984 -26.40 22.98 11.72
CA PRO A 984 -27.12 22.78 12.98
C PRO A 984 -27.23 24.06 13.81
N GLN A 985 -26.22 24.94 13.77
CA GLN A 985 -26.24 26.22 14.48
C GLN A 985 -27.26 27.24 13.93
N GLU A 986 -27.85 27.00 12.76
CA GLU A 986 -28.88 27.86 12.18
C GLU A 986 -30.29 27.26 12.34
N GLU A 987 -30.43 26.12 13.03
CA GLU A 987 -31.74 25.49 13.25
C GLU A 987 -32.68 26.41 14.03
N GLU A 988 -32.24 26.90 15.20
CA GLU A 988 -32.96 27.88 16.02
C GLU A 988 -32.05 29.02 16.40
N VAL A 989 -32.52 30.24 16.17
CA VAL A 989 -31.72 31.45 16.24
C VAL A 989 -32.49 32.61 16.86
N PRO A 990 -31.82 33.58 17.51
CA PRO A 990 -32.48 34.77 18.02
C PRO A 990 -33.15 35.58 16.89
N ALA A 991 -34.32 36.14 17.16
CA ALA A 991 -35.05 36.98 16.23
C ALA A 991 -34.26 38.25 15.87
N LYS A 992 -33.75 38.29 14.63
CA LYS A 992 -33.05 39.41 14.02
C LYS A 992 -33.51 39.58 12.59
N ILE A 993 -33.70 40.82 12.15
CA ILE A 993 -34.16 41.16 10.79
C ILE A 993 -33.30 40.50 9.71
N SER A 994 -31.99 40.43 9.91
CA SER A 994 -31.06 39.80 8.96
C SER A 994 -31.25 38.30 8.78
N ARG A 995 -32.03 37.63 9.63
CA ARG A 995 -32.31 36.19 9.59
C ARG A 995 -33.73 35.86 9.14
N CYS A 996 -34.64 36.83 9.06
CA CYS A 996 -36.04 36.59 8.70
C CYS A 996 -36.26 36.08 7.26
N ALA A 997 -35.26 36.21 6.38
CA ALA A 997 -35.39 35.78 4.97
C ALA A 997 -35.37 34.26 4.78
N LEU A 998 -34.81 33.49 5.72
CA LEU A 998 -34.64 32.03 5.62
C LEU A 998 -35.20 31.30 6.85
N HIS A 999 -35.73 32.04 7.82
CA HIS A 999 -36.24 31.53 9.10
C HIS A 999 -37.66 32.03 9.35
N LYS A 1000 -38.51 31.19 9.93
CA LYS A 1000 -39.87 31.50 10.36
C LYS A 1000 -39.94 31.71 11.88
N SER A 1001 -40.83 32.57 12.35
CA SER A 1001 -41.01 32.82 13.79
C SER A 1001 -41.65 31.62 14.49
N ILE A 1002 -41.13 31.29 15.68
CA ILE A 1002 -41.75 30.37 16.64
C ILE A 1002 -42.22 31.13 17.88
N SER A 1003 -41.50 32.19 18.23
CA SER A 1003 -41.85 33.12 19.30
C SER A 1003 -41.36 34.53 18.96
N ASP A 1004 -41.72 35.51 19.78
CA ASP A 1004 -41.28 36.90 19.62
C ASP A 1004 -39.75 37.06 19.68
N SER A 1005 -39.04 36.09 20.26
CA SER A 1005 -37.58 36.15 20.45
C SER A 1005 -36.80 35.12 19.63
N THR A 1006 -37.47 34.16 18.99
CA THR A 1006 -36.81 33.01 18.35
C THR A 1006 -37.38 32.70 16.97
N LEU A 1007 -36.48 32.48 16.01
CA LEU A 1007 -36.78 32.01 14.66
C LEU A 1007 -36.23 30.60 14.46
N ARG A 1008 -36.90 29.79 13.65
CA ARG A 1008 -36.44 28.47 13.21
C ARG A 1008 -36.29 28.43 11.71
N LEU A 1009 -35.31 27.68 11.23
CA LEU A 1009 -35.02 27.54 9.81
C LEU A 1009 -36.26 27.06 9.04
N ASN A 1010 -36.65 27.78 7.99
CA ASN A 1010 -37.79 27.39 7.16
C ASN A 1010 -37.34 26.47 6.03
N ARG A 1011 -37.01 25.21 6.37
CA ARG A 1011 -36.49 24.23 5.41
C ARG A 1011 -37.37 24.08 4.17
N ALA A 1012 -38.70 24.07 4.32
CA ALA A 1012 -39.63 23.92 3.19
C ALA A 1012 -39.51 25.07 2.17
N GLU A 1013 -39.53 26.31 2.64
CA GLU A 1013 -39.38 27.50 1.79
C GLU A 1013 -38.00 27.56 1.12
N ILE A 1014 -36.94 27.14 1.82
CA ILE A 1014 -35.61 27.06 1.23
C ILE A 1014 -35.59 26.07 0.06
N LEU A 1015 -36.16 24.88 0.24
CA LEU A 1015 -36.20 23.86 -0.82
C LEU A 1015 -37.08 24.30 -2.00
N GLU A 1016 -38.20 25.00 -1.75
CA GLU A 1016 -39.02 25.60 -2.81
C GLU A 1016 -38.24 26.67 -3.60
N ASN A 1017 -37.55 27.57 -2.91
CA ASN A 1017 -36.70 28.58 -3.56
C ASN A 1017 -35.56 27.96 -4.37
N ILE A 1018 -35.00 26.84 -3.92
CA ILE A 1018 -34.00 26.07 -4.68
C ILE A 1018 -34.59 25.55 -5.99
N LEU A 1019 -35.82 25.02 -5.95
CA LEU A 1019 -36.50 24.52 -7.15
C LEU A 1019 -36.81 25.65 -8.13
N ILE A 1020 -37.22 26.82 -7.64
CA ILE A 1020 -37.43 28.02 -8.45
C ILE A 1020 -36.11 28.50 -9.07
N LEU A 1021 -35.05 28.64 -8.27
CA LEU A 1021 -33.73 29.09 -8.75
C LEU A 1021 -33.14 28.13 -9.80
N GLY A 1022 -33.37 26.84 -9.61
CA GLY A 1022 -32.85 25.78 -10.46
C GLY A 1022 -33.73 25.42 -11.66
N GLN A 1023 -34.76 26.21 -12.01
CA GLN A 1023 -35.71 25.85 -13.07
C GLN A 1023 -35.02 25.42 -14.37
N GLY A 1024 -35.34 24.22 -14.87
CA GLY A 1024 -34.75 23.62 -16.07
C GLY A 1024 -33.41 22.90 -15.86
N ILE A 1025 -32.86 22.93 -14.64
CA ILE A 1025 -31.68 22.19 -14.21
C ILE A 1025 -32.03 21.21 -13.08
N VAL A 1026 -32.88 21.65 -12.14
CA VAL A 1026 -33.40 20.85 -11.03
C VAL A 1026 -34.70 20.21 -11.46
N GLY A 1027 -34.78 18.88 -11.36
CA GLY A 1027 -35.99 18.12 -11.63
C GLY A 1027 -36.86 17.98 -10.39
N ASP A 1028 -36.26 17.72 -9.22
CA ASP A 1028 -36.98 17.55 -7.97
C ASP A 1028 -36.11 17.88 -6.74
N VAL A 1029 -36.73 18.14 -5.60
CA VAL A 1029 -36.05 18.35 -4.30
C VAL A 1029 -36.75 17.55 -3.20
N GLU A 1030 -36.02 16.62 -2.58
CA GLU A 1030 -36.53 15.68 -1.59
C GLU A 1030 -35.95 15.96 -0.20
N LEU A 1031 -36.78 16.26 0.80
CA LEU A 1031 -36.38 16.35 2.21
C LEU A 1031 -36.37 14.94 2.84
N LYS A 1032 -35.21 14.47 3.31
CA LYS A 1032 -35.02 13.11 3.87
C LYS A 1032 -35.17 13.05 5.38
N LYS A 1033 -34.77 14.10 6.10
CA LYS A 1033 -34.89 14.20 7.55
C LYS A 1033 -35.81 15.35 7.91
N GLN A 1034 -36.95 15.03 8.51
CA GLN A 1034 -37.83 16.04 9.12
C GLN A 1034 -37.16 16.61 10.37
#